data_AF-A0A3Q1G9C8-F1
#
_entry.id   AF-A0A3Q1G9C8-F1
#
_cell.length_a   1.000
_cell.length_b   1.000
_cell.length_c   1.000
_cell.angle_alpha   90.00
_cell.angle_beta   90.00
_cell.angle_gamma   90.00
#
_symmetry.space_group_name_H-M   'P 1'
#
loop_
_entity.id
_entity.type
_entity.pdbx_description
1 polymer ?
#
loop_
_entity_poly.entity_id
_entity_poly.type
_entity_poly.pdbx_seq_one_letter_code
_entity_poly.pdbx_strand_id
1 'polypeptide(L)'
;MKITVDFEECLKDSPRFRATIEEVEGDVCELESKLDKLVKLCIGMIDAGKAYNAANKQFVNGIRELAQQSTKDEVIESSLTKFAESLQEMINYHTILFDQAQRSIKTQLQTFVKDDLRKFKEAKKQFDKVSEEKEAALIKNAQAPRNKQHEVEEATNILTATRKCFRHIVLDYVLQINVLQSKRRSEILKSMLSFMYAHLTFFHQGYDLFSELQPLMKQLGGQLDQLVVDAAKEKRDMEQKHSTIQQKAALQDFSNDDTKLEYNVDADNGIAMEGYLFKRASNAFKTWNRRWFSIQNNQLVYQKKFKDNPTVVVEDLRLCTVKHCEDIERRFCFEVVSPTKSCMMQADSEKLRQAWIKAVQNSIATAFRDKGDDGEKLDRKSSTSTGSLDSGGEPKERSLKGESALQKVLAIPGNACCCDCGQPDPRWASINLGITLCIQCSGIHRSLGVHFSKVRSLTLDTWEPELLKLMCELGNKVINQIYEARREELGARKPQPGDPRHEVEAYIKAKYVDRRFIRRPSDEELRNKVISLSKQEKRLSSSSEHLPPRPPPPTPKLRPGSNVSGQSAAAGGAEARRDSLFCPDELDSLFSYFDTSSKLRSMKSADSGIQNSADGSREMLANTPSNNSLADADAAESPPMPMPATLPPPSPCKEMVFYEPKEYSPGLQLYWASCARSLPDMAEALAHGAEVNWVNTDEEKRTPLIMAVQGGSLVTCEFLLQNAANVNQQDTQGRGPLHHATMLGHTGQVCLFLKRGANQNAADIDEKTPLTIAVEAANADIVTLLRLAKMNEEMREAEGPYSQSGDETYQDIFQDFTHMASNDPDKLNRYQQYDPQRP
;
A
#
# COMPACT_ATOMS: atom_id res chain seq x y z
N MET A 1 -25.54 -66.35 -1.21
CA MET A 1 -25.91 -65.01 -0.69
C MET A 1 -26.92 -65.26 0.42
N LYS A 2 -26.64 -64.84 1.66
CA LYS A 2 -27.58 -65.09 2.77
C LYS A 2 -28.75 -64.11 2.58
N ILE A 3 -29.92 -64.62 2.23
CA ILE A 3 -31.15 -63.82 2.12
C ILE A 3 -31.38 -63.19 3.49
N THR A 4 -31.42 -61.86 3.56
CA THR A 4 -31.55 -61.12 4.82
C THR A 4 -32.99 -61.13 5.30
N VAL A 5 -33.94 -61.04 4.35
CA VAL A 5 -35.37 -61.11 4.62
C VAL A 5 -36.00 -62.14 3.70
N ASP A 6 -36.64 -63.15 4.30
CA ASP A 6 -37.25 -64.28 3.61
C ASP A 6 -38.57 -63.87 2.92
N PHE A 7 -38.74 -64.30 1.67
CA PHE A 7 -39.94 -64.06 0.87
C PHE A 7 -41.14 -64.86 1.39
N GLU A 8 -40.94 -66.02 2.03
CA GLU A 8 -42.07 -66.80 2.56
C GLU A 8 -42.69 -66.16 3.81
N GLU A 9 -41.86 -65.57 4.67
CA GLU A 9 -42.31 -64.89 5.89
C GLU A 9 -43.04 -63.57 5.59
N CYS A 10 -42.70 -62.89 4.49
CA CYS A 10 -43.34 -61.63 4.13
C CYS A 10 -44.84 -61.80 3.76
N LEU A 11 -45.21 -62.96 3.21
CA LEU A 11 -46.61 -63.29 2.90
C LEU A 11 -47.43 -63.64 4.14
N LYS A 12 -46.77 -64.10 5.21
CA LYS A 12 -47.39 -64.40 6.51
C LYS A 12 -47.61 -63.14 7.34
N ASP A 13 -46.86 -62.07 7.06
CA ASP A 13 -46.86 -60.82 7.83
C ASP A 13 -46.70 -61.04 9.34
N SER A 14 -45.77 -61.92 9.72
CA SER A 14 -45.57 -62.30 11.11
C SER A 14 -44.94 -61.15 11.93
N PRO A 15 -45.15 -61.09 13.26
CA PRO A 15 -44.43 -60.14 14.12
C PRO A 15 -42.90 -60.28 13.99
N ARG A 16 -42.42 -61.51 13.73
CA ARG A 16 -41.01 -61.79 13.44
C ARG A 16 -40.55 -61.11 12.16
N PHE A 17 -41.33 -61.19 11.08
CA PHE A 17 -41.03 -60.49 9.82
C PHE A 17 -40.95 -58.96 10.04
N ARG A 18 -41.93 -58.40 10.76
CA ARG A 18 -41.95 -56.96 11.08
C ARG A 18 -40.73 -56.50 11.87
N ALA A 19 -40.32 -57.26 12.89
CA ALA A 19 -39.12 -56.97 13.67
C ALA A 19 -37.84 -57.02 12.81
N THR A 20 -37.73 -57.98 11.88
CA THR A 20 -36.58 -58.05 10.95
C THR A 20 -36.56 -56.88 9.97
N ILE A 21 -37.71 -56.42 9.48
CA ILE A 21 -37.79 -55.21 8.64
C ILE A 21 -37.32 -53.99 9.42
N GLU A 22 -37.80 -53.80 10.65
CA GLU A 22 -37.42 -52.67 11.51
C GLU A 22 -35.91 -52.63 11.78
N GLU A 23 -35.28 -53.78 12.05
CA GLU A 23 -33.82 -53.90 12.21
C GLU A 23 -33.07 -53.47 10.93
N VAL A 24 -33.50 -53.98 9.78
CA VAL A 24 -32.87 -53.65 8.49
C VAL A 24 -33.06 -52.17 8.13
N GLU A 25 -34.23 -51.59 8.41
CA GLU A 25 -34.48 -50.17 8.20
C GLU A 25 -33.55 -49.30 9.06
N GLY A 26 -33.36 -49.67 10.33
CA GLY A 26 -32.41 -49.02 11.23
C GLY A 26 -30.98 -49.04 10.68
N ASP A 27 -30.51 -50.21 10.25
CA ASP A 27 -29.19 -50.41 9.63
C ASP A 27 -29.00 -49.52 8.38
N VAL A 28 -30.03 -49.41 7.55
CA VAL A 28 -29.98 -48.63 6.30
C VAL A 28 -29.93 -47.13 6.60
N CYS A 29 -30.70 -46.64 7.58
CA CYS A 29 -30.64 -45.25 8.03
C CYS A 29 -29.28 -44.89 8.64
N GLU A 30 -28.69 -45.79 9.44
CA GLU A 30 -27.36 -45.57 10.01
C GLU A 30 -26.29 -45.55 8.91
N LEU A 31 -26.39 -46.46 7.93
CA LEU A 31 -25.49 -46.51 6.79
C LEU A 31 -25.52 -45.23 5.96
N GLU A 32 -26.72 -44.70 5.65
CA GLU A 32 -26.87 -43.43 4.92
C GLU A 32 -26.15 -42.29 5.65
N SER A 33 -26.40 -42.13 6.95
CA SER A 33 -25.77 -41.10 7.77
C SER A 33 -24.24 -41.22 7.78
N LYS A 34 -23.70 -42.44 7.90
CA LYS A 34 -22.27 -42.70 7.87
C LYS A 34 -21.65 -42.39 6.51
N LEU A 35 -22.31 -42.75 5.41
CA LEU A 35 -21.84 -42.46 4.04
C LEU A 35 -21.84 -40.96 3.74
N ASP A 36 -22.91 -40.24 4.12
CA ASP A 36 -22.98 -38.79 3.96
C ASP A 36 -21.89 -38.08 4.78
N LYS A 37 -21.64 -38.54 6.00
CA LYS A 37 -20.54 -38.03 6.83
C LYS A 37 -19.19 -38.26 6.17
N LEU A 38 -18.94 -39.45 5.61
CA LEU A 38 -17.69 -39.78 4.93
C LEU A 38 -17.47 -38.89 3.69
N VAL A 39 -18.52 -38.66 2.89
CA VAL A 39 -18.46 -37.77 1.74
C VAL A 39 -18.13 -36.33 2.16
N LYS A 40 -18.77 -35.82 3.22
CA LYS A 40 -18.49 -34.48 3.76
C LYS A 40 -17.04 -34.35 4.23
N LEU A 41 -16.51 -35.36 4.91
CA LEU A 41 -15.11 -35.38 5.35
C LEU A 41 -14.14 -35.42 4.15
N CYS A 42 -14.45 -36.19 3.12
CA CYS A 42 -13.66 -36.23 1.89
C CYS A 42 -13.64 -34.87 1.17
N ILE A 43 -14.79 -34.17 1.10
CA ILE A 43 -14.86 -32.82 0.53
C ILE A 43 -13.98 -31.86 1.34
N GLY A 44 -14.08 -31.87 2.66
CA GLY A 44 -13.22 -31.03 3.53
C GLY A 44 -11.73 -31.30 3.34
N MET A 45 -11.35 -32.58 3.22
CA MET A 45 -9.96 -32.98 2.92
C MET A 45 -9.49 -32.44 1.55
N ILE A 46 -10.34 -32.55 0.51
CA ILE A 46 -10.03 -32.03 -0.83
C ILE A 46 -9.88 -30.51 -0.83
N ASP A 47 -10.77 -29.79 -0.14
CA ASP A 47 -10.75 -28.33 -0.11
C ASP A 47 -9.53 -27.80 0.66
N ALA A 48 -9.17 -28.43 1.79
CA ALA A 48 -7.93 -28.15 2.48
C ALA A 48 -6.70 -28.46 1.61
N GLY A 49 -6.72 -29.58 0.88
CA GLY A 49 -5.68 -29.95 -0.08
C GLY A 49 -5.51 -28.95 -1.23
N LYS A 50 -6.61 -28.40 -1.76
CA LYS A 50 -6.59 -27.35 -2.78
C LYS A 50 -6.00 -26.04 -2.24
N ALA A 51 -6.34 -25.66 -1.02
CA ALA A 51 -5.76 -24.49 -0.37
C ALA A 51 -4.24 -24.66 -0.18
N TYR A 52 -3.80 -25.84 0.27
CA TYR A 52 -2.39 -26.20 0.35
C TYR A 52 -1.68 -26.10 -1.02
N ASN A 53 -2.27 -26.66 -2.07
CA ASN A 53 -1.71 -26.55 -3.43
C ASN A 53 -1.62 -25.10 -3.93
N ALA A 54 -2.60 -24.26 -3.60
CA ALA A 54 -2.59 -22.84 -3.97
C ALA A 54 -1.44 -22.09 -3.27
N ALA A 55 -1.25 -22.31 -1.98
CA ALA A 55 -0.13 -21.75 -1.22
C ALA A 55 1.23 -22.25 -1.78
N ASN A 56 1.35 -23.55 -2.04
CA ASN A 56 2.56 -24.11 -2.66
C ASN A 56 2.85 -23.52 -4.04
N LYS A 57 1.81 -23.25 -4.86
CA LYS A 57 2.00 -22.62 -6.17
C LYS A 57 2.54 -21.19 -6.05
N GLN A 58 2.07 -20.43 -5.06
CA GLN A 58 2.62 -19.10 -4.77
C GLN A 58 4.09 -19.18 -4.33
N PHE A 59 4.41 -20.14 -3.46
CA PHE A 59 5.79 -20.38 -3.03
C PHE A 59 6.72 -20.74 -4.20
N VAL A 60 6.29 -21.64 -5.09
CA VAL A 60 7.04 -22.02 -6.30
C VAL A 60 7.23 -20.82 -7.25
N ASN A 61 6.23 -19.95 -7.37
CA ASN A 61 6.39 -18.72 -8.16
C ASN A 61 7.45 -17.78 -7.55
N GLY A 62 7.49 -17.64 -6.21
CA GLY A 62 8.54 -16.88 -5.54
C GLY A 62 9.94 -17.44 -5.78
N ILE A 63 10.10 -18.77 -5.83
CA ILE A 63 11.37 -19.42 -6.22
C ILE A 63 11.75 -19.05 -7.66
N ARG A 64 10.79 -19.03 -8.58
CA ARG A 64 11.01 -18.68 -9.99
C ARG A 64 11.40 -17.20 -10.15
N GLU A 65 10.77 -16.30 -9.41
CA GLU A 65 11.13 -14.87 -9.40
C GLU A 65 12.55 -14.66 -8.86
N LEU A 66 12.94 -15.38 -7.80
CA LEU A 66 14.30 -15.33 -7.28
C LEU A 66 15.31 -15.83 -8.31
N ALA A 67 15.01 -16.92 -9.03
CA ALA A 67 15.85 -17.40 -10.13
C ALA A 67 16.07 -16.33 -11.21
N GLN A 68 15.00 -15.60 -11.58
CA GLN A 68 15.07 -14.53 -12.59
C GLN A 68 15.89 -13.31 -12.15
N GLN A 69 15.86 -12.96 -10.87
CA GLN A 69 16.71 -11.87 -10.33
C GLN A 69 18.19 -12.26 -10.32
N SER A 70 18.49 -13.55 -10.25
CA SER A 70 19.83 -14.12 -10.20
C SER A 70 20.44 -14.48 -11.56
N THR A 71 19.95 -13.91 -12.67
CA THR A 71 20.46 -14.17 -14.06
C THR A 71 21.95 -13.88 -14.29
N LYS A 72 22.64 -13.26 -13.32
CA LYS A 72 24.11 -13.09 -13.35
C LYS A 72 24.87 -14.28 -12.76
N ASP A 73 24.19 -15.17 -12.06
CA ASP A 73 24.72 -16.37 -11.42
C ASP A 73 24.01 -17.61 -11.98
N GLU A 74 24.67 -18.25 -12.96
CA GLU A 74 24.14 -19.42 -13.67
C GLU A 74 23.85 -20.60 -12.74
N VAL A 75 24.59 -20.76 -11.63
CA VAL A 75 24.41 -21.86 -10.69
C VAL A 75 23.13 -21.66 -9.89
N ILE A 76 22.87 -20.44 -9.41
CA ILE A 76 21.65 -20.10 -8.68
C ILE A 76 20.43 -20.18 -9.60
N GLU A 77 20.50 -19.57 -10.79
CA GLU A 77 19.39 -19.56 -11.76
C GLU A 77 18.98 -20.99 -12.17
N SER A 78 19.96 -21.80 -12.60
CA SER A 78 19.68 -23.17 -13.09
C SER A 78 19.18 -24.11 -11.98
N SER A 79 19.68 -23.96 -10.76
CA SER A 79 19.27 -24.80 -9.63
C SER A 79 17.86 -24.47 -9.13
N LEU A 80 17.57 -23.18 -8.94
CA LEU A 80 16.25 -22.74 -8.48
C LEU A 80 15.17 -23.03 -9.52
N THR A 81 15.48 -22.91 -10.82
CA THR A 81 14.55 -23.26 -11.90
C THR A 81 14.17 -24.73 -11.85
N LYS A 82 15.15 -25.64 -11.75
CA LYS A 82 14.87 -27.10 -11.67
C LYS A 82 14.09 -27.49 -10.41
N PHE A 83 14.35 -26.83 -9.27
CA PHE A 83 13.57 -27.04 -8.06
C PHE A 83 12.13 -26.54 -8.20
N ALA A 84 11.93 -25.38 -8.81
CA ALA A 84 10.60 -24.84 -9.09
C ALA A 84 9.80 -25.77 -10.03
N GLU A 85 10.42 -26.30 -11.08
CA GLU A 85 9.80 -27.26 -12.00
C GLU A 85 9.39 -28.55 -11.29
N SER A 86 10.29 -29.14 -10.49
CA SER A 86 10.00 -30.37 -9.74
C SER A 86 8.87 -30.16 -8.73
N LEU A 87 8.87 -29.05 -8.00
CA LEU A 87 7.78 -28.73 -7.08
C LEU A 87 6.46 -28.47 -7.82
N GLN A 88 6.50 -27.89 -9.02
CA GLN A 88 5.32 -27.69 -9.84
C GLN A 88 4.70 -29.01 -10.30
N GLU A 89 5.51 -30.00 -10.68
CA GLU A 89 5.03 -31.35 -11.01
C GLU A 89 4.42 -32.05 -9.79
N MET A 90 5.00 -31.88 -8.61
CA MET A 90 4.41 -32.42 -7.37
C MET A 90 3.02 -31.83 -7.06
N ILE A 91 2.82 -30.54 -7.35
CA ILE A 91 1.50 -29.89 -7.25
C ILE A 91 0.51 -30.49 -8.26
N ASN A 92 0.98 -30.81 -9.48
CA ASN A 92 0.15 -31.47 -10.50
C ASN A 92 -0.31 -32.86 -10.00
N TYR A 93 0.59 -33.66 -9.42
CA TYR A 93 0.24 -34.98 -8.88
C TYR A 93 -0.77 -34.91 -7.73
N HIS A 94 -0.63 -33.95 -6.80
CA HIS A 94 -1.65 -33.70 -5.77
C HIS A 94 -3.01 -33.35 -6.38
N THR A 95 -3.02 -32.55 -7.45
CA THR A 95 -4.27 -32.15 -8.13
C THR A 95 -4.97 -33.37 -8.74
N ILE A 96 -4.21 -34.27 -9.37
CA ILE A 96 -4.74 -35.54 -9.89
C ILE A 96 -5.28 -36.41 -8.76
N LEU A 97 -4.58 -36.52 -7.63
CA LEU A 97 -5.03 -37.26 -6.45
C LEU A 97 -6.38 -36.74 -5.94
N PHE A 98 -6.52 -35.43 -5.77
CA PHE A 98 -7.77 -34.83 -5.30
C PHE A 98 -8.94 -35.02 -6.27
N ASP A 99 -8.67 -34.96 -7.56
CA ASP A 99 -9.66 -35.21 -8.60
C ASP A 99 -10.12 -36.69 -8.61
N GLN A 100 -9.20 -37.63 -8.39
CA GLN A 100 -9.54 -39.04 -8.21
C GLN A 100 -10.28 -39.32 -6.88
N ALA A 101 -9.90 -38.66 -5.79
CA ALA A 101 -10.63 -38.74 -4.52
C ALA A 101 -12.07 -38.24 -4.67
N GLN A 102 -12.26 -37.15 -5.41
CA GLN A 102 -13.58 -36.59 -5.71
C GLN A 102 -14.43 -37.59 -6.53
N ARG A 103 -13.87 -38.24 -7.54
CA ARG A 103 -14.61 -39.25 -8.32
C ARG A 103 -14.93 -40.51 -7.52
N SER A 104 -13.91 -41.07 -6.86
CA SER A 104 -14.02 -42.37 -6.19
C SER A 104 -14.86 -42.33 -4.92
N ILE A 105 -14.73 -41.28 -4.09
CA ILE A 105 -15.49 -41.18 -2.84
C ILE A 105 -16.76 -40.36 -3.03
N LYS A 106 -16.64 -39.09 -3.43
CA LYS A 106 -17.80 -38.19 -3.52
C LYS A 106 -18.78 -38.67 -4.59
N THR A 107 -18.36 -38.78 -5.85
CA THR A 107 -19.30 -39.13 -6.93
C THR A 107 -19.87 -40.53 -6.76
N GLN A 108 -19.03 -41.54 -6.47
CA GLN A 108 -19.50 -42.93 -6.39
C GLN A 108 -20.43 -43.18 -5.19
N LEU A 109 -20.06 -42.73 -3.98
CA LEU A 109 -20.90 -42.93 -2.79
C LEU A 109 -22.17 -42.06 -2.84
N GLN A 110 -22.09 -40.82 -3.35
CA GLN A 110 -23.29 -40.00 -3.53
C GLN A 110 -24.25 -40.62 -4.56
N THR A 111 -23.75 -41.23 -5.62
CA THR A 111 -24.59 -41.92 -6.61
C THR A 111 -25.31 -43.11 -5.96
N PHE A 112 -24.60 -43.91 -5.16
CA PHE A 112 -25.21 -45.01 -4.41
C PHE A 112 -26.31 -44.53 -3.43
N VAL A 113 -26.05 -43.46 -2.68
CA VAL A 113 -27.03 -42.82 -1.79
C VAL A 113 -28.22 -42.25 -2.56
N LYS A 114 -27.97 -41.64 -3.71
CA LYS A 114 -29.00 -40.97 -4.49
C LYS A 114 -29.89 -41.94 -5.27
N ASP A 115 -29.35 -43.04 -5.78
CA ASP A 115 -30.04 -43.90 -6.74
C ASP A 115 -30.53 -45.21 -6.12
N ASP A 116 -29.70 -45.92 -5.36
CA ASP A 116 -30.08 -47.22 -4.78
C ASP A 116 -30.84 -47.05 -3.45
N LEU A 117 -30.38 -46.16 -2.57
CA LEU A 117 -31.06 -45.83 -1.30
C LEU A 117 -32.42 -45.14 -1.53
N ARG A 118 -32.56 -44.36 -2.60
CA ARG A 118 -33.85 -43.75 -3.01
C ARG A 118 -34.89 -44.79 -3.41
N LYS A 119 -34.51 -45.83 -4.16
CA LYS A 119 -35.42 -46.91 -4.56
C LYS A 119 -35.96 -47.66 -3.34
N PHE A 120 -35.08 -47.92 -2.37
CA PHE A 120 -35.49 -48.50 -1.09
C PHE A 120 -36.49 -47.61 -0.34
N LYS A 121 -36.23 -46.30 -0.24
CA LYS A 121 -37.13 -45.33 0.43
C LYS A 121 -38.51 -45.24 -0.22
N GLU A 122 -38.56 -45.26 -1.55
CA GLU A 122 -39.84 -45.24 -2.28
C GLU A 122 -40.62 -46.55 -2.06
N ALA A 123 -39.95 -47.70 -2.12
CA ALA A 123 -40.57 -48.99 -1.84
C ALA A 123 -41.07 -49.10 -0.38
N LYS A 124 -40.31 -48.57 0.58
CA LYS A 124 -40.72 -48.45 1.99
C LYS A 124 -42.00 -47.63 2.13
N LYS A 125 -42.04 -46.45 1.51
CA LYS A 125 -43.22 -45.56 1.55
C LYS A 125 -44.47 -46.25 1.00
N GLN A 126 -44.32 -47.01 -0.09
CA GLN A 126 -45.42 -47.78 -0.67
C GLN A 126 -45.87 -48.93 0.24
N PHE A 127 -44.91 -49.63 0.85
CA PHE A 127 -45.16 -50.69 1.83
C PHE A 127 -45.89 -50.18 3.08
N ASP A 128 -45.45 -49.08 3.67
CA ASP A 128 -46.08 -48.48 4.85
C ASP A 128 -47.54 -48.09 4.54
N LYS A 129 -47.76 -47.43 3.40
CA LYS A 129 -49.09 -47.03 2.95
C LYS A 129 -50.03 -48.23 2.80
N VAL A 130 -49.63 -49.26 2.05
CA VAL A 130 -50.49 -50.44 1.84
C VAL A 130 -50.66 -51.28 3.12
N SER A 131 -49.69 -51.21 4.03
CA SER A 131 -49.79 -51.84 5.35
C SER A 131 -50.88 -51.18 6.20
N GLU A 132 -50.93 -49.85 6.23
CA GLU A 132 -52.00 -49.08 6.91
C GLU A 132 -53.37 -49.33 6.28
N GLU A 133 -53.47 -49.31 4.95
CA GLU A 133 -54.71 -49.61 4.21
C GLU A 133 -55.20 -51.03 4.51
N LYS A 134 -54.29 -52.01 4.62
CA LYS A 134 -54.64 -53.40 4.97
C LYS A 134 -55.19 -53.48 6.39
N GLU A 135 -54.57 -52.79 7.34
CA GLU A 135 -55.04 -52.77 8.73
C GLU A 135 -56.44 -52.14 8.84
N ALA A 136 -56.67 -51.01 8.16
CA ALA A 136 -57.99 -50.39 8.08
C ALA A 136 -59.05 -51.31 7.46
N ALA A 137 -58.70 -52.05 6.39
CA ALA A 137 -59.59 -53.02 5.77
C ALA A 137 -59.89 -54.23 6.68
N LEU A 138 -58.92 -54.68 7.47
CA LEU A 138 -59.11 -55.74 8.48
C LEU A 138 -60.10 -55.29 9.57
N ILE A 139 -59.92 -54.08 10.09
CA ILE A 139 -60.83 -53.50 11.11
C ILE A 139 -62.24 -53.34 10.54
N LYS A 140 -62.39 -52.77 9.32
CA LYS A 140 -63.69 -52.60 8.64
C LYS A 140 -64.40 -53.95 8.44
N ASN A 141 -63.66 -54.98 8.05
CA ASN A 141 -64.21 -56.33 7.87
C ASN A 141 -64.62 -56.98 9.20
N ALA A 142 -63.82 -56.82 10.26
CA ALA A 142 -64.11 -57.38 11.57
C ALA A 142 -65.33 -56.72 12.27
N GLN A 143 -65.54 -55.43 12.03
CA GLN A 143 -66.65 -54.65 12.62
C GLN A 143 -67.96 -54.72 11.81
N ALA A 144 -67.95 -55.37 10.63
CA ALA A 144 -69.12 -55.46 9.78
C ALA A 144 -70.27 -56.23 10.48
N PRO A 145 -71.47 -55.64 10.60
CA PRO A 145 -72.56 -56.23 11.37
C PRO A 145 -73.18 -57.43 10.62
N ARG A 146 -73.26 -58.59 11.29
CA ARG A 146 -73.71 -59.87 10.70
C ARG A 146 -75.13 -59.84 10.13
N ASN A 147 -75.97 -58.90 10.55
CA ASN A 147 -77.36 -58.75 10.07
C ASN A 147 -77.47 -57.97 8.75
N LYS A 148 -76.37 -57.41 8.23
CA LYS A 148 -76.34 -56.67 6.96
C LYS A 148 -75.39 -57.32 5.96
N GLN A 149 -75.90 -58.33 5.25
CA GLN A 149 -75.12 -59.16 4.34
C GLN A 149 -74.37 -58.36 3.26
N HIS A 150 -74.99 -57.31 2.69
CA HIS A 150 -74.36 -56.44 1.70
C HIS A 150 -73.13 -55.69 2.23
N GLU A 151 -73.17 -55.19 3.48
CA GLU A 151 -72.04 -54.49 4.10
C GLU A 151 -70.88 -55.46 4.41
N VAL A 152 -71.18 -56.71 4.77
CA VAL A 152 -70.19 -57.78 4.98
C VAL A 152 -69.50 -58.15 3.65
N GLU A 153 -70.25 -58.27 2.57
CA GLU A 153 -69.72 -58.56 1.23
C GLU A 153 -68.83 -57.43 0.72
N GLU A 154 -69.24 -56.16 0.88
CA GLU A 154 -68.43 -55.00 0.53
C GLU A 154 -67.10 -54.98 1.30
N ALA A 155 -67.15 -55.14 2.62
CA ALA A 155 -65.95 -55.15 3.46
C ALA A 155 -65.02 -56.33 3.13
N THR A 156 -65.57 -57.49 2.76
CA THR A 156 -64.80 -58.67 2.36
C THR A 156 -64.11 -58.48 1.01
N ASN A 157 -64.79 -57.83 0.05
CA ASN A 157 -64.22 -57.50 -1.25
C ASN A 157 -63.08 -56.49 -1.12
N ILE A 158 -63.26 -55.44 -0.31
CA ILE A 158 -62.20 -54.46 -0.01
C ILE A 158 -61.00 -55.16 0.62
N LEU A 159 -61.21 -56.00 1.65
CA LEU A 159 -60.13 -56.74 2.30
C LEU A 159 -59.38 -57.66 1.33
N THR A 160 -60.10 -58.34 0.43
CA THR A 160 -59.48 -59.23 -0.56
C THR A 160 -58.62 -58.46 -1.56
N ALA A 161 -59.10 -57.31 -2.04
CA ALA A 161 -58.36 -56.44 -2.94
C ALA A 161 -57.09 -55.88 -2.26
N THR A 162 -57.22 -55.35 -1.03
CA THR A 162 -56.08 -54.78 -0.29
C THR A 162 -55.06 -55.85 0.11
N ARG A 163 -55.48 -57.07 0.47
CA ARG A 163 -54.56 -58.20 0.72
C ARG A 163 -53.77 -58.58 -0.53
N LYS A 164 -54.40 -58.57 -1.71
CA LYS A 164 -53.71 -58.84 -2.97
C LYS A 164 -52.68 -57.75 -3.28
N CYS A 165 -53.05 -56.48 -3.10
CA CYS A 165 -52.14 -55.34 -3.27
C CYS A 165 -50.95 -55.43 -2.29
N PHE A 166 -51.21 -55.66 -1.00
CA PHE A 166 -50.18 -55.84 0.02
C PHE A 166 -49.17 -56.92 -0.35
N ARG A 167 -49.64 -58.09 -0.83
CA ARG A 167 -48.76 -59.19 -1.24
C ARG A 167 -47.81 -58.81 -2.38
N HIS A 168 -48.25 -58.01 -3.34
CA HIS A 168 -47.37 -57.56 -4.43
C HIS A 168 -46.32 -56.56 -3.93
N ILE A 169 -46.77 -55.53 -3.19
CA ILE A 169 -45.88 -54.47 -2.70
C ILE A 169 -44.87 -54.98 -1.67
N VAL A 170 -45.25 -55.89 -0.77
CA VAL A 170 -44.31 -56.45 0.21
C VAL A 170 -43.22 -57.30 -0.46
N LEU A 171 -43.54 -58.03 -1.52
CA LEU A 171 -42.55 -58.79 -2.31
C LEU A 171 -41.56 -57.83 -3.00
N ASP A 172 -42.05 -56.74 -3.58
CA ASP A 172 -41.21 -55.71 -4.19
C ASP A 172 -40.31 -55.04 -3.15
N TYR A 173 -40.84 -54.75 -1.97
CA TYR A 173 -40.07 -54.14 -0.88
C TYR A 173 -38.96 -55.07 -0.36
N VAL A 174 -39.28 -56.35 -0.12
CA VAL A 174 -38.31 -57.38 0.28
C VAL A 174 -37.25 -57.60 -0.80
N LEU A 175 -37.62 -57.53 -2.09
CA LEU A 175 -36.67 -57.56 -3.19
C LEU A 175 -35.70 -56.37 -3.12
N GLN A 176 -36.22 -55.14 -2.96
CA GLN A 176 -35.37 -53.94 -2.86
C GLN A 176 -34.41 -54.01 -1.66
N ILE A 177 -34.88 -54.51 -0.51
CA ILE A 177 -34.03 -54.75 0.67
C ILE A 177 -32.87 -55.68 0.35
N ASN A 178 -33.17 -56.86 -0.19
CA ASN A 178 -32.14 -57.87 -0.46
C ASN A 178 -31.15 -57.39 -1.54
N VAL A 179 -31.63 -56.64 -2.55
CA VAL A 179 -30.77 -56.02 -3.56
C VAL A 179 -29.87 -54.95 -2.95
N LEU A 180 -30.38 -54.06 -2.10
CA LEU A 180 -29.57 -53.03 -1.43
C LEU A 180 -28.49 -53.68 -0.54
N GLN A 181 -28.87 -54.69 0.24
CA GLN A 181 -27.97 -55.48 1.08
C GLN A 181 -26.88 -56.18 0.28
N SER A 182 -27.18 -56.61 -0.95
CA SER A 182 -26.18 -57.19 -1.85
C SER A 182 -25.16 -56.19 -2.38
N LYS A 183 -25.60 -54.98 -2.71
CA LYS A 183 -24.78 -53.95 -3.36
C LYS A 183 -23.93 -53.14 -2.38
N ARG A 184 -24.40 -52.94 -1.14
CA ARG A 184 -23.71 -52.06 -0.17
C ARG A 184 -22.23 -52.41 0.00
N ARG A 185 -21.91 -53.71 0.06
CA ARG A 185 -20.54 -54.18 0.26
C ARG A 185 -19.66 -53.90 -0.95
N SER A 186 -20.15 -54.14 -2.15
CA SER A 186 -19.36 -53.97 -3.37
C SER A 186 -19.09 -52.49 -3.67
N GLU A 187 -20.08 -51.61 -3.49
CA GLU A 187 -19.91 -50.18 -3.79
C GLU A 187 -18.94 -49.49 -2.82
N ILE A 188 -19.05 -49.77 -1.51
CA ILE A 188 -18.13 -49.21 -0.51
C ILE A 188 -16.69 -49.68 -0.76
N LEU A 189 -16.49 -50.98 -1.01
CA LEU A 189 -15.16 -51.52 -1.26
C LEU A 189 -14.57 -50.99 -2.56
N LYS A 190 -15.37 -50.87 -3.63
CA LYS A 190 -14.90 -50.34 -4.92
C LYS A 190 -14.46 -48.88 -4.81
N SER A 191 -15.26 -48.06 -4.11
CA SER A 191 -14.96 -46.66 -3.83
C SER A 191 -13.64 -46.52 -3.06
N MET A 192 -13.48 -47.26 -1.95
CA MET A 192 -12.27 -47.20 -1.12
C MET A 192 -11.04 -47.74 -1.85
N LEU A 193 -11.18 -48.84 -2.60
CA LEU A 193 -10.08 -49.42 -3.37
C LEU A 193 -9.57 -48.44 -4.43
N SER A 194 -10.47 -47.76 -5.14
CA SER A 194 -10.10 -46.72 -6.11
C SER A 194 -9.37 -45.55 -5.45
N PHE A 195 -9.77 -45.15 -4.25
CA PHE A 195 -9.11 -44.11 -3.48
C PHE A 195 -7.69 -44.53 -3.05
N MET A 196 -7.51 -45.76 -2.58
CA MET A 196 -6.19 -46.29 -2.20
C MET A 196 -5.23 -46.40 -3.40
N TYR A 197 -5.73 -46.82 -4.57
CA TYR A 197 -4.91 -46.83 -5.79
C TYR A 197 -4.49 -45.42 -6.22
N ALA A 198 -5.34 -44.42 -6.07
CA ALA A 198 -4.98 -43.04 -6.36
C ALA A 198 -3.83 -42.55 -5.46
N HIS A 199 -3.86 -42.88 -4.16
CA HIS A 199 -2.75 -42.60 -3.24
C HIS A 199 -1.47 -43.34 -3.64
N LEU A 200 -1.56 -44.62 -3.99
CA LEU A 200 -0.40 -45.39 -4.44
C LEU A 200 0.27 -44.75 -5.65
N THR A 201 -0.52 -44.37 -6.67
CA THR A 201 -0.01 -43.69 -7.86
C THR A 201 0.65 -42.35 -7.51
N PHE A 202 0.02 -41.55 -6.65
CA PHE A 202 0.57 -40.27 -6.21
C PHE A 202 1.94 -40.42 -5.55
N PHE A 203 2.08 -41.35 -4.59
CA PHE A 203 3.36 -41.57 -3.90
C PHE A 203 4.43 -42.14 -4.83
N HIS A 204 4.06 -43.02 -5.76
CA HIS A 204 5.00 -43.56 -6.74
C HIS A 204 5.54 -42.47 -7.67
N GLN A 205 4.65 -41.65 -8.24
CA GLN A 205 5.03 -40.54 -9.11
C GLN A 205 5.92 -39.52 -8.38
N GLY A 206 5.58 -39.19 -7.12
CA GLY A 206 6.41 -38.31 -6.30
C GLY A 206 7.79 -38.90 -6.01
N TYR A 207 7.87 -40.19 -5.69
CA TYR A 207 9.15 -40.86 -5.45
C TYR A 207 10.05 -40.85 -6.69
N ASP A 208 9.51 -41.18 -7.86
CA ASP A 208 10.28 -41.19 -9.11
C ASP A 208 10.85 -39.80 -9.42
N LEU A 209 10.02 -38.76 -9.31
CA LEU A 209 10.40 -37.37 -9.54
C LEU A 209 11.56 -36.92 -8.63
N PHE A 210 11.47 -37.18 -7.32
CA PHE A 210 12.55 -36.78 -6.40
C PHE A 210 13.79 -37.67 -6.49
N SER A 211 13.64 -38.92 -6.93
CA SER A 211 14.78 -39.80 -7.23
C SER A 211 15.58 -39.29 -8.42
N GLU A 212 14.91 -38.78 -9.46
CA GLU A 212 15.56 -38.12 -10.60
C GLU A 212 16.23 -36.79 -10.22
N LEU A 213 15.70 -36.06 -9.23
CA LEU A 213 16.28 -34.80 -8.73
C LEU A 213 17.50 -35.01 -7.82
N GLN A 214 17.62 -36.18 -7.18
CA GLN A 214 18.65 -36.47 -6.17
C GLN A 214 20.11 -36.23 -6.63
N PRO A 215 20.53 -36.57 -7.86
CA PRO A 215 21.89 -36.28 -8.34
C PRO A 215 22.21 -34.78 -8.38
N LEU A 216 21.25 -33.95 -8.80
CA LEU A 216 21.39 -32.49 -8.83
C LEU A 216 21.61 -31.94 -7.42
N MET A 217 20.82 -32.40 -6.44
CA MET A 217 20.94 -31.96 -5.05
C MET A 217 22.30 -32.31 -4.46
N LYS A 218 22.84 -33.49 -4.78
CA LYS A 218 24.19 -33.90 -4.35
C LYS A 218 25.28 -33.03 -4.99
N GLN A 219 25.16 -32.74 -6.30
CA GLN A 219 26.09 -31.87 -7.00
C GLN A 219 26.08 -30.45 -6.41
N LEU A 220 24.88 -29.89 -6.17
CA LEU A 220 24.73 -28.56 -5.58
C LEU A 220 25.28 -28.49 -4.16
N GLY A 221 25.12 -29.56 -3.36
CA GLY A 221 25.73 -29.66 -2.03
C GLY A 221 27.25 -29.51 -2.07
N GLY A 222 27.91 -30.22 -2.99
CA GLY A 222 29.37 -30.08 -3.17
C GLY A 222 29.79 -28.69 -3.67
N GLN A 223 29.00 -28.06 -4.55
CA GLN A 223 29.26 -26.69 -5.00
C GLN A 223 29.11 -25.67 -3.85
N LEU A 224 28.13 -25.86 -2.98
CA LEU A 224 27.90 -24.98 -1.83
C LEU A 224 29.07 -25.04 -0.85
N ASP A 225 29.58 -26.23 -0.55
CA ASP A 225 30.76 -26.39 0.32
C ASP A 225 31.97 -25.64 -0.25
N GLN A 226 32.20 -25.73 -1.56
CA GLN A 226 33.28 -25.01 -2.24
C GLN A 226 33.09 -23.48 -2.16
N LEU A 227 31.87 -22.98 -2.42
CA LEU A 227 31.55 -21.55 -2.34
C LEU A 227 31.77 -20.98 -0.93
N VAL A 228 31.46 -21.75 0.12
CA VAL A 228 31.70 -21.35 1.51
C VAL A 228 33.20 -21.22 1.79
N VAL A 229 34.02 -22.14 1.28
CA VAL A 229 35.49 -22.09 1.41
C VAL A 229 36.05 -20.86 0.69
N ASP A 230 35.59 -20.60 -0.54
CA ASP A 230 36.04 -19.47 -1.34
C ASP A 230 35.66 -18.13 -0.70
N ALA A 231 34.41 -17.99 -0.22
CA ALA A 231 33.97 -16.80 0.50
C ALA A 231 34.77 -16.55 1.79
N ALA A 232 35.13 -17.61 2.53
CA ALA A 232 35.96 -17.51 3.72
C ALA A 232 37.42 -17.12 3.41
N LYS A 233 37.92 -17.48 2.23
CA LYS A 233 39.23 -17.05 1.74
C LYS A 233 39.18 -15.58 1.32
N GLU A 234 38.20 -15.18 0.50
CA GLU A 234 38.02 -13.79 0.07
C GLU A 234 37.84 -12.84 1.25
N LYS A 235 37.04 -13.24 2.25
CA LYS A 235 36.88 -12.46 3.48
C LYS A 235 38.22 -12.21 4.18
N ARG A 236 39.05 -13.24 4.35
CA ARG A 236 40.38 -13.12 4.96
C ARG A 236 41.28 -12.19 4.16
N ASP A 237 41.30 -12.35 2.83
CA ASP A 237 42.10 -11.48 1.95
C ASP A 237 41.64 -10.02 2.03
N MET A 238 40.32 -9.78 2.12
CA MET A 238 39.75 -8.43 2.29
C MET A 238 40.05 -7.82 3.66
N GLU A 239 39.99 -8.59 4.75
CA GLU A 239 40.37 -8.17 6.09
C GLU A 239 41.86 -7.80 6.18
N GLN A 240 42.72 -8.56 5.48
CA GLN A 240 44.15 -8.26 5.39
C GLN A 240 44.41 -6.97 4.61
N LYS A 241 43.72 -6.77 3.47
CA LYS A 241 43.79 -5.52 2.70
C LYS A 241 43.33 -4.32 3.53
N HIS A 242 42.20 -4.46 4.24
CA HIS A 242 41.67 -3.43 5.13
C HIS A 242 42.69 -3.05 6.20
N SER A 243 43.28 -4.03 6.89
CA SER A 243 44.30 -3.81 7.92
C SER A 243 45.54 -3.11 7.36
N THR A 244 45.98 -3.48 6.16
CA THR A 244 47.14 -2.87 5.49
C THR A 244 46.88 -1.40 5.12
N ILE A 245 45.68 -1.08 4.62
CA ILE A 245 45.29 0.30 4.28
C ILE A 245 45.17 1.13 5.56
N GLN A 246 44.57 0.58 6.62
CA GLN A 246 44.45 1.24 7.92
C GLN A 246 45.83 1.55 8.51
N GLN A 247 46.79 0.63 8.42
CA GLN A 247 48.15 0.87 8.88
C GLN A 247 48.87 1.94 8.05
N LYS A 248 48.69 1.94 6.72
CA LYS A 248 49.21 3.00 5.85
C LYS A 248 48.62 4.37 6.18
N ALA A 249 47.31 4.43 6.43
CA ALA A 249 46.62 5.66 6.84
C ALA A 249 47.05 6.15 8.23
N ALA A 250 47.40 5.24 9.16
CA ALA A 250 47.90 5.60 10.49
C ALA A 250 49.37 6.05 10.50
N LEU A 251 50.20 5.54 9.58
CA LEU A 251 51.61 5.93 9.42
C LEU A 251 51.78 7.23 8.62
N GLN A 252 50.80 7.60 7.79
CA GLN A 252 50.72 8.92 7.20
C GLN A 252 50.10 9.86 8.24
N ASP A 253 50.94 10.64 8.93
CA ASP A 253 50.47 11.76 9.75
C ASP A 253 49.42 12.54 8.97
N PHE A 254 48.23 12.74 9.56
CA PHE A 254 47.09 13.48 9.00
C PHE A 254 47.42 14.93 8.59
N SER A 255 48.68 15.38 8.74
CA SER A 255 49.19 16.64 8.19
C SER A 255 49.63 16.56 6.72
N ASN A 256 49.60 15.38 6.09
CA ASN A 256 50.07 15.14 4.71
C ASN A 256 49.00 14.57 3.77
N ASP A 257 47.73 14.96 3.92
CA ASP A 257 46.67 14.75 2.90
C ASP A 257 46.85 15.70 1.67
N ASP A 258 48.11 15.96 1.31
CA ASP A 258 48.51 16.80 0.18
C ASP A 258 49.37 15.99 -0.83
N THR A 259 49.17 14.67 -0.90
CA THR A 259 49.90 13.76 -1.80
C THR A 259 48.88 12.75 -2.35
N LYS A 260 48.41 12.77 -3.60
CA LYS A 260 48.93 13.25 -4.89
C LYS A 260 47.78 13.88 -5.68
N LEU A 261 47.74 15.20 -5.81
CA LEU A 261 47.12 15.80 -6.99
C LEU A 261 48.22 15.89 -8.05
N GLU A 262 48.47 14.77 -8.72
CA GLU A 262 49.34 14.76 -9.88
C GLU A 262 48.59 15.41 -11.04
N TYR A 263 48.90 16.67 -11.31
CA TYR A 263 48.52 17.31 -12.56
C TYR A 263 49.14 16.51 -13.70
N ASN A 264 48.34 15.71 -14.40
CA ASN A 264 48.79 14.87 -15.49
C ASN A 264 48.01 15.23 -16.75
N VAL A 265 48.68 15.93 -17.68
CA VAL A 265 48.10 16.33 -18.97
C VAL A 265 47.84 15.12 -19.87
N ASP A 266 48.53 14.00 -19.62
CA ASP A 266 48.50 12.77 -20.40
C ASP A 266 47.75 11.62 -19.69
N ALA A 267 46.85 11.93 -18.76
CA ALA A 267 46.07 10.90 -18.08
C ALA A 267 45.13 10.19 -19.08
N ASP A 268 45.11 8.85 -19.07
CA ASP A 268 44.32 8.00 -19.99
C ASP A 268 42.82 8.32 -20.01
N ASN A 269 42.30 8.98 -18.96
CA ASN A 269 40.91 9.39 -18.81
C ASN A 269 40.60 10.82 -19.31
N GLY A 270 41.61 11.57 -19.79
CA GLY A 270 41.45 12.95 -20.27
C GLY A 270 41.18 13.99 -19.17
N ILE A 271 41.35 13.61 -17.89
CA ILE A 271 41.14 14.48 -16.73
C ILE A 271 42.51 14.93 -16.20
N ALA A 272 42.79 16.22 -16.32
CA ALA A 272 44.08 16.80 -15.91
C ALA A 272 44.22 16.95 -14.39
N MET A 273 43.11 17.16 -13.68
CA MET A 273 43.04 17.26 -12.22
C MET A 273 41.58 17.10 -11.77
N GLU A 274 41.36 16.45 -10.63
CA GLU A 274 40.04 16.36 -9.99
C GLU A 274 40.11 16.42 -8.46
N GLY A 275 39.04 16.91 -7.82
CA GLY A 275 38.97 16.99 -6.37
C GLY A 275 37.88 17.93 -5.86
N TYR A 276 37.69 17.97 -4.54
CA TYR A 276 36.70 18.85 -3.93
C TYR A 276 37.19 20.30 -3.84
N LEU A 277 36.32 21.23 -4.22
CA LEU A 277 36.47 22.67 -3.94
C LEU A 277 35.13 23.25 -3.48
N PHE A 278 35.20 24.32 -2.68
CA PHE A 278 34.04 25.16 -2.41
C PHE A 278 33.90 26.22 -3.50
N LYS A 279 32.70 26.41 -4.05
CA LYS A 279 32.40 27.50 -4.99
C LYS A 279 31.44 28.51 -4.38
N ARG A 280 31.67 29.80 -4.65
CA ARG A 280 30.75 30.86 -4.26
C ARG A 280 29.64 30.99 -5.31
N ALA A 281 28.39 31.00 -4.87
CA ALA A 281 27.25 31.26 -5.73
C ALA A 281 27.29 32.71 -6.23
N SER A 282 26.82 32.92 -7.47
CA SER A 282 26.69 34.24 -8.09
C SER A 282 25.39 34.96 -7.71
N ASN A 283 24.57 34.36 -6.83
CA ASN A 283 23.34 34.95 -6.32
C ASN A 283 23.63 36.04 -5.27
N ALA A 284 22.62 36.86 -4.94
CA ALA A 284 22.74 37.97 -3.99
C ALA A 284 23.25 37.53 -2.60
N PHE A 285 22.98 36.28 -2.21
CA PHE A 285 23.35 35.69 -0.92
C PHE A 285 24.79 35.14 -0.87
N LYS A 286 25.49 35.02 -2.01
CA LYS A 286 26.91 34.62 -2.11
C LYS A 286 27.28 33.35 -1.30
N THR A 287 26.42 32.34 -1.29
CA THR A 287 26.61 31.11 -0.49
C THR A 287 27.73 30.22 -1.04
N TRP A 288 28.41 29.49 -0.16
CA TRP A 288 29.53 28.61 -0.52
C TRP A 288 29.11 27.14 -0.54
N ASN A 289 29.47 26.44 -1.62
CA ASN A 289 28.98 25.11 -1.91
C ASN A 289 30.14 24.17 -2.26
N ARG A 290 30.34 23.08 -1.50
CA ARG A 290 31.34 22.05 -1.82
C ARG A 290 30.91 21.21 -3.01
N ARG A 291 31.75 21.08 -4.03
CA ARG A 291 31.46 20.29 -5.25
C ARG A 291 32.73 19.55 -5.70
N TRP A 292 32.55 18.44 -6.42
CA TRP A 292 33.67 17.72 -7.05
C TRP A 292 33.98 18.40 -8.37
N PHE A 293 35.16 18.99 -8.50
CA PHE A 293 35.63 19.67 -9.70
C PHE A 293 36.54 18.75 -10.50
N SER A 294 36.48 18.88 -11.83
CA SER A 294 37.45 18.28 -12.73
C SER A 294 37.84 19.25 -13.84
N ILE A 295 39.11 19.18 -14.25
CA ILE A 295 39.64 19.86 -15.42
C ILE A 295 39.72 18.83 -16.54
N GLN A 296 38.89 18.97 -17.56
CA GLN A 296 38.80 18.02 -18.68
C GLN A 296 38.59 18.79 -19.99
N ASN A 297 39.29 18.41 -21.05
CA ASN A 297 39.13 18.99 -22.41
C ASN A 297 39.13 20.54 -22.45
N ASN A 298 40.07 21.19 -21.76
CA ASN A 298 40.14 22.66 -21.64
C ASN A 298 38.91 23.33 -20.98
N GLN A 299 38.09 22.56 -20.28
CA GLN A 299 36.94 23.02 -19.51
C GLN A 299 37.17 22.82 -18.02
N LEU A 300 36.60 23.73 -17.23
CA LEU A 300 36.45 23.54 -15.79
C LEU A 300 35.01 23.16 -15.50
N VAL A 301 34.79 21.97 -14.96
CA VAL A 301 33.45 21.44 -14.68
C VAL A 301 33.31 21.00 -13.22
N TYR A 302 32.08 20.89 -12.73
CA TYR A 302 31.81 20.27 -11.43
C TYR A 302 30.59 19.35 -11.43
N GLN A 303 30.57 18.41 -10.49
CA GLN A 303 29.45 17.51 -10.20
C GLN A 303 28.98 17.69 -8.75
N LYS A 304 27.68 17.46 -8.48
CA LYS A 304 27.13 17.50 -7.12
C LYS A 304 27.20 16.12 -6.46
N LYS A 305 26.81 15.07 -7.20
CA LYS A 305 26.87 13.66 -6.79
C LYS A 305 27.54 12.82 -7.88
N PHE A 306 28.04 11.66 -7.50
CA PHE A 306 28.62 10.69 -8.42
C PHE A 306 27.59 10.32 -9.51
N LYS A 307 27.99 10.42 -10.79
CA LYS A 307 27.17 10.26 -12.01
C LYS A 307 26.24 11.42 -12.42
N ASP A 308 26.30 12.57 -11.75
CA ASP A 308 25.63 13.77 -12.28
C ASP A 308 26.30 14.22 -13.60
N ASN A 309 25.51 14.79 -14.52
CA ASN A 309 26.06 15.46 -15.68
C ASN A 309 26.97 16.62 -15.23
N PRO A 310 28.24 16.66 -15.67
CA PRO A 310 29.17 17.71 -15.25
C PRO A 310 28.65 19.08 -15.69
N THR A 311 28.52 19.99 -14.73
CA THR A 311 28.14 21.38 -14.99
C THR A 311 29.36 22.18 -15.39
N VAL A 312 29.36 22.72 -16.60
CA VAL A 312 30.46 23.54 -17.11
C VAL A 312 30.47 24.90 -16.41
N VAL A 313 31.54 25.16 -15.65
CA VAL A 313 31.81 26.45 -15.01
C VAL A 313 32.42 27.40 -16.04
N VAL A 314 33.38 26.88 -16.79
CA VAL A 314 34.13 27.59 -17.82
C VAL A 314 34.18 26.72 -19.06
N GLU A 315 33.62 27.22 -20.16
CA GLU A 315 33.55 26.53 -21.46
C GLU A 315 34.88 26.50 -22.20
N ASP A 316 35.73 27.51 -21.97
CA ASP A 316 37.05 27.61 -22.58
C ASP A 316 38.04 28.29 -21.61
N LEU A 317 38.96 27.49 -21.07
CA LEU A 317 40.00 28.00 -20.18
C LEU A 317 40.95 28.97 -20.89
N ARG A 318 41.11 28.95 -22.22
CA ARG A 318 42.04 29.86 -22.94
C ARG A 318 41.78 31.34 -22.64
N LEU A 319 40.52 31.72 -22.50
CA LEU A 319 40.14 33.11 -22.28
C LEU A 319 40.13 33.49 -20.80
N CYS A 320 40.64 32.62 -19.92
CA CYS A 320 40.56 32.80 -18.48
C CYS A 320 41.86 33.31 -17.87
N THR A 321 41.72 34.00 -16.74
CA THR A 321 42.83 34.37 -15.86
C THR A 321 42.53 33.93 -14.44
N VAL A 322 43.57 33.55 -13.69
CA VAL A 322 43.43 33.14 -12.29
C VAL A 322 43.93 34.27 -11.40
N LYS A 323 43.05 34.81 -10.55
CA LYS A 323 43.37 35.87 -9.59
C LYS A 323 43.52 35.29 -8.18
N HIS A 324 44.49 35.84 -7.46
CA HIS A 324 44.64 35.60 -6.03
C HIS A 324 43.70 36.57 -5.31
N CYS A 325 42.90 36.04 -4.38
CA CYS A 325 41.97 36.85 -3.61
C CYS A 325 42.46 36.93 -2.17
N GLU A 326 43.25 37.96 -1.87
CA GLU A 326 43.79 38.21 -0.52
C GLU A 326 42.81 39.03 0.34
N ASP A 327 41.93 39.81 -0.29
CA ASP A 327 41.02 40.77 0.38
C ASP A 327 39.65 40.18 0.77
N ILE A 328 39.51 38.85 0.88
CA ILE A 328 38.23 38.18 1.17
C ILE A 328 38.32 37.44 2.51
N GLU A 329 37.26 37.51 3.31
CA GLU A 329 37.19 36.95 4.68
C GLU A 329 37.55 35.45 4.81
N ARG A 330 37.50 34.65 3.72
CA ARG A 330 37.78 33.21 3.75
C ARG A 330 39.19 32.89 3.27
N ARG A 331 39.90 32.06 4.04
CA ARG A 331 41.23 31.53 3.69
C ARG A 331 41.17 30.65 2.44
N PHE A 332 42.29 30.60 1.73
CA PHE A 332 42.56 29.74 0.58
C PHE A 332 41.67 29.95 -0.65
N CYS A 333 41.15 31.17 -0.82
CA CYS A 333 40.33 31.52 -1.97
C CYS A 333 41.17 31.89 -3.21
N PHE A 334 40.63 31.59 -4.38
CA PHE A 334 41.13 32.05 -5.67
C PHE A 334 39.95 32.24 -6.63
N GLU A 335 40.14 33.06 -7.66
CA GLU A 335 39.09 33.39 -8.61
C GLU A 335 39.55 33.06 -10.02
N VAL A 336 38.70 32.37 -10.77
CA VAL A 336 38.89 32.13 -12.21
C VAL A 336 37.95 33.05 -12.96
N VAL A 337 38.54 34.01 -13.67
CA VAL A 337 37.83 35.06 -14.40
C VAL A 337 37.84 34.74 -15.88
N SER A 338 36.68 34.56 -16.47
CA SER A 338 36.44 34.47 -17.92
C SER A 338 35.77 35.76 -18.44
N PRO A 339 35.65 35.97 -19.76
CA PRO A 339 35.03 37.17 -20.32
C PRO A 339 33.55 37.35 -19.93
N THR A 340 32.85 36.25 -19.63
CA THR A 340 31.41 36.24 -19.36
C THR A 340 31.07 35.87 -17.92
N LYS A 341 31.99 35.26 -17.18
CA LYS A 341 31.75 34.76 -15.82
C LYS A 341 32.99 34.91 -14.95
N SER A 342 32.77 35.25 -13.69
CA SER A 342 33.80 35.15 -12.66
C SER A 342 33.39 34.09 -11.65
N CYS A 343 34.22 33.08 -11.43
CA CYS A 343 33.94 32.01 -10.49
C CYS A 343 34.95 32.03 -9.34
N MET A 344 34.43 32.23 -8.14
CA MET A 344 35.23 32.24 -6.92
C MET A 344 35.20 30.87 -6.26
N MET A 345 36.39 30.36 -5.94
CA MET A 345 36.62 29.02 -5.42
C MET A 345 37.52 29.05 -4.20
N GLN A 346 37.40 28.03 -3.35
CA GLN A 346 38.16 27.87 -2.12
C GLN A 346 38.62 26.41 -2.01
N ALA A 347 39.92 26.24 -1.74
CA ALA A 347 40.54 24.94 -1.46
C ALA A 347 40.63 24.67 0.04
N ASP A 348 40.87 23.41 0.41
CA ASP A 348 40.90 22.99 1.82
C ASP A 348 42.26 23.28 2.52
N SER A 349 43.35 23.47 1.74
CA SER A 349 44.69 23.81 2.24
C SER A 349 45.40 24.82 1.33
N GLU A 350 46.44 25.49 1.83
CA GLU A 350 47.28 26.39 1.02
C GLU A 350 48.00 25.64 -0.10
N LYS A 351 48.45 24.40 0.18
CA LYS A 351 49.10 23.55 -0.82
C LYS A 351 48.13 23.10 -1.91
N LEU A 352 46.90 22.73 -1.55
CA LEU A 352 45.82 22.46 -2.51
C LEU A 352 45.46 23.70 -3.33
N ARG A 353 45.37 24.88 -2.70
CA ARG A 353 45.13 26.14 -3.42
C ARG A 353 46.19 26.39 -4.48
N GLN A 354 47.47 26.27 -4.10
CA GLN A 354 48.58 26.45 -5.05
C GLN A 354 48.55 25.39 -6.16
N ALA A 355 48.24 24.14 -5.83
CA ALA A 355 48.11 23.06 -6.80
C ALA A 355 46.98 23.34 -7.81
N TRP A 356 45.80 23.74 -7.34
CA TRP A 356 44.65 24.07 -8.19
C TRP A 356 44.92 25.31 -9.06
N ILE A 357 45.51 26.37 -8.50
CA ILE A 357 45.89 27.57 -9.27
C ILE A 357 46.88 27.17 -10.37
N LYS A 358 47.94 26.41 -10.02
CA LYS A 358 48.96 25.98 -10.97
C LYS A 358 48.39 25.07 -12.06
N ALA A 359 47.50 24.15 -11.71
CA ALA A 359 46.82 23.27 -12.67
C ALA A 359 45.97 24.08 -13.65
N VAL A 360 45.14 25.01 -13.15
CA VAL A 360 44.33 25.88 -14.01
C VAL A 360 45.22 26.74 -14.90
N GLN A 361 46.29 27.37 -14.38
CA GLN A 361 47.25 28.15 -15.18
C GLN A 361 47.95 27.31 -16.24
N ASN A 362 48.36 26.08 -15.92
CA ASN A 362 48.97 25.17 -16.86
C ASN A 362 47.98 24.74 -17.95
N SER A 363 46.73 24.46 -17.59
CA SER A 363 45.67 24.13 -18.57
C SER A 363 45.36 25.32 -19.49
N ILE A 364 45.35 26.55 -18.98
CA ILE A 364 45.25 27.77 -19.79
C ILE A 364 46.42 27.83 -20.79
N ALA A 365 47.66 27.65 -20.32
CA ALA A 365 48.87 27.70 -21.15
C ALA A 365 48.91 26.59 -22.21
N THR A 366 48.46 25.38 -21.88
CA THR A 366 48.35 24.27 -22.84
C THR A 366 47.28 24.55 -23.88
N ALA A 367 46.13 25.07 -23.49
CA ALA A 367 45.07 25.42 -24.42
C ALA A 367 45.48 26.57 -25.38
N PHE A 368 46.41 27.45 -24.99
CA PHE A 368 47.02 28.44 -25.90
C PHE A 368 48.05 27.86 -26.88
N ARG A 369 48.75 26.79 -26.50
CA ARG A 369 49.75 26.11 -27.33
C ARG A 369 49.12 25.22 -28.40
N ASP A 370 47.85 24.85 -28.23
CA ASP A 370 47.04 24.05 -29.16
C ASP A 370 46.55 24.88 -30.39
N LYS A 371 47.45 25.73 -30.92
CA LYS A 371 47.29 26.47 -32.18
C LYS A 371 48.23 25.85 -33.21
N GLY A 372 47.72 24.88 -33.94
CA GLY A 372 48.31 24.47 -35.21
C GLY A 372 48.18 22.99 -35.49
N ASP A 373 46.97 22.50 -35.76
CA ASP A 373 46.72 21.65 -36.93
C ASP A 373 45.20 21.46 -37.13
N ASP A 374 44.52 22.47 -37.69
CA ASP A 374 43.19 22.26 -38.28
C ASP A 374 42.97 23.30 -39.38
N GLY A 375 43.74 23.12 -40.44
CA GLY A 375 43.48 23.67 -41.76
C GLY A 375 43.39 22.52 -42.74
N GLU A 376 42.23 22.38 -43.38
CA GLU A 376 41.92 21.49 -44.51
C GLU A 376 41.47 20.05 -44.19
N LYS A 377 40.15 19.82 -44.16
CA LYS A 377 39.42 19.24 -45.31
C LYS A 377 37.92 19.02 -45.08
N LEU A 378 37.16 19.67 -45.96
CA LEU A 378 36.00 19.18 -46.71
C LEU A 378 34.61 19.11 -46.05
N ASP A 379 33.82 20.13 -46.39
CA ASP A 379 32.43 20.00 -46.83
C ASP A 379 32.15 18.71 -47.61
N ARG A 380 31.12 17.93 -47.23
CA ARG A 380 30.07 17.47 -48.16
C ARG A 380 28.89 16.75 -47.48
N LYS A 381 27.71 17.39 -47.58
CA LYS A 381 26.36 16.87 -47.87
C LYS A 381 25.82 15.64 -47.11
N SER A 382 24.63 15.86 -46.54
CA SER A 382 23.52 14.92 -46.38
C SER A 382 23.33 13.94 -47.56
N SER A 383 23.10 12.65 -47.26
CA SER A 383 21.83 11.96 -47.54
C SER A 383 21.90 10.43 -47.33
N THR A 384 20.77 9.92 -46.85
CA THR A 384 20.20 8.56 -46.85
C THR A 384 20.62 7.58 -47.96
N SER A 385 20.86 6.31 -47.59
CA SER A 385 20.25 5.11 -48.22
C SER A 385 20.62 3.79 -47.50
N THR A 386 19.58 3.15 -46.92
CA THR A 386 19.17 1.72 -47.00
C THR A 386 20.18 0.57 -47.18
N GLY A 387 20.02 -0.46 -46.33
CA GLY A 387 20.45 -1.86 -46.53
C GLY A 387 20.82 -2.56 -45.21
N SER A 388 19.85 -2.97 -44.37
CA SER A 388 19.35 -4.35 -44.22
C SER A 388 20.40 -5.38 -43.76
N LEU A 389 20.30 -5.83 -42.50
CA LEU A 389 20.01 -7.22 -42.12
C LEU A 389 19.74 -7.32 -40.60
N ASP A 390 18.68 -8.07 -40.28
CA ASP A 390 18.06 -8.34 -38.99
C ASP A 390 18.96 -9.02 -37.94
N SER A 391 18.71 -8.72 -36.66
CA SER A 391 18.32 -9.75 -35.66
C SER A 391 17.85 -9.09 -34.36
N GLY A 392 16.64 -9.46 -33.95
CA GLY A 392 15.89 -8.86 -32.84
C GLY A 392 16.55 -9.02 -31.47
N GLY A 393 16.44 -7.94 -30.70
CA GLY A 393 16.64 -7.92 -29.25
C GLY A 393 15.57 -7.02 -28.63
N GLU A 394 14.76 -7.59 -27.75
CA GLU A 394 13.78 -6.89 -26.94
C GLU A 394 14.42 -5.75 -26.12
N PRO A 395 13.67 -4.68 -25.77
CA PRO A 395 14.24 -3.52 -25.12
C PRO A 395 14.58 -3.84 -23.66
N LYS A 396 15.88 -3.94 -23.38
CA LYS A 396 16.45 -3.92 -22.03
C LYS A 396 15.96 -2.68 -21.27
N GLU A 397 15.19 -2.89 -20.21
CA GLU A 397 14.85 -1.87 -19.22
C GLU A 397 16.12 -1.18 -18.72
N ARG A 398 16.30 0.07 -19.15
CA ARG A 398 17.26 0.99 -18.56
C ARG A 398 16.64 1.47 -17.23
N SER A 399 17.36 1.27 -16.13
CA SER A 399 17.02 1.86 -14.83
C SER A 399 17.04 3.38 -14.92
N LEU A 400 15.86 3.99 -14.94
CA LEU A 400 15.61 5.43 -15.06
C LEU A 400 15.65 6.10 -13.68
N LYS A 401 16.81 6.61 -13.25
CA LYS A 401 16.86 7.59 -12.15
C LYS A 401 17.64 8.81 -12.59
N GLY A 402 16.89 9.76 -13.15
CA GLY A 402 17.39 11.04 -13.67
C GLY A 402 16.49 11.70 -14.71
N GLU A 403 15.31 11.15 -15.01
CA GLU A 403 14.39 11.79 -15.95
C GLU A 403 13.84 13.10 -15.36
N SER A 404 14.02 14.19 -16.13
CA SER A 404 13.38 15.47 -15.87
C SER A 404 11.85 15.34 -15.80
N ALA A 405 11.17 16.22 -15.06
CA ALA A 405 9.70 16.24 -14.98
C ALA A 405 9.05 16.20 -16.39
N LEU A 406 9.65 16.94 -17.33
CA LEU A 406 9.31 16.91 -18.73
C LEU A 406 9.34 15.50 -19.34
N GLN A 407 10.44 14.76 -19.17
CA GLN A 407 10.58 13.40 -19.75
C GLN A 407 9.53 12.44 -19.18
N LYS A 408 9.34 12.44 -17.86
CA LYS A 408 8.37 11.57 -17.17
C LYS A 408 6.95 11.84 -17.62
N VAL A 409 6.54 13.11 -17.69
CA VAL A 409 5.19 13.49 -18.09
C VAL A 409 4.95 13.25 -19.58
N LEU A 410 5.95 13.48 -20.45
CA LEU A 410 5.82 13.23 -21.89
C LEU A 410 5.78 11.73 -22.26
N ALA A 411 6.33 10.85 -21.41
CA ALA A 411 6.27 9.40 -21.62
C ALA A 411 4.84 8.83 -21.53
N ILE A 412 3.90 9.57 -20.93
CA ILE A 412 2.51 9.15 -20.78
C ILE A 412 1.77 9.20 -22.12
N PRO A 413 0.93 8.21 -22.45
CA PRO A 413 0.19 8.17 -23.70
C PRO A 413 -0.62 9.45 -23.99
N GLY A 414 -0.33 10.07 -25.13
CA GLY A 414 -0.98 11.30 -25.60
C GLY A 414 -0.33 12.60 -25.13
N ASN A 415 0.61 12.56 -24.18
CA ASN A 415 1.27 13.76 -23.67
C ASN A 415 2.34 14.32 -24.61
N ALA A 416 2.78 13.55 -25.63
CA ALA A 416 3.74 13.98 -26.65
C ALA A 416 3.26 15.17 -27.52
N CYS A 417 1.95 15.42 -27.55
CA CYS A 417 1.33 16.55 -28.23
C CYS A 417 0.43 17.32 -27.25
N CYS A 418 0.26 18.62 -27.47
CA CYS A 418 -0.63 19.49 -26.73
C CYS A 418 -2.07 18.94 -26.72
N CYS A 419 -2.70 18.92 -25.55
CA CYS A 419 -4.02 18.32 -25.35
C CYS A 419 -5.11 18.90 -26.27
N ASP A 420 -5.05 20.22 -26.53
CA ASP A 420 -6.13 20.94 -27.22
C ASP A 420 -5.87 21.17 -28.72
N CYS A 421 -4.69 21.64 -29.12
CA CYS A 421 -4.38 21.93 -30.53
C CYS A 421 -3.50 20.89 -31.23
N GLY A 422 -3.04 19.85 -30.51
CA GLY A 422 -2.19 18.80 -31.09
C GLY A 422 -0.75 19.21 -31.41
N GLN A 423 -0.30 20.42 -31.04
CA GLN A 423 1.08 20.86 -31.29
C GLN A 423 2.08 19.93 -30.59
N PRO A 424 3.10 19.41 -31.29
CA PRO A 424 4.08 18.50 -30.71
C PRO A 424 4.93 19.20 -29.64
N ASP A 425 5.53 18.40 -28.76
CA ASP A 425 6.52 18.83 -27.77
C ASP A 425 6.02 19.90 -26.77
N PRO A 426 4.91 19.64 -26.04
CA PRO A 426 4.39 20.59 -25.07
C PRO A 426 5.35 20.78 -23.88
N ARG A 427 5.49 22.03 -23.43
CA ARG A 427 6.40 22.43 -22.32
C ARG A 427 5.67 22.93 -21.08
N TRP A 428 4.35 22.94 -21.10
CA TRP A 428 3.51 23.34 -19.96
C TRP A 428 2.53 22.23 -19.61
N ALA A 429 1.96 22.29 -18.41
CA ALA A 429 0.95 21.36 -17.94
C ALA A 429 -0.10 22.08 -17.09
N SER A 430 -1.34 21.58 -17.11
CA SER A 430 -2.38 21.99 -16.16
C SER A 430 -2.49 20.95 -15.05
N ILE A 431 -2.02 21.31 -13.85
CA ILE A 431 -1.80 20.35 -12.76
C ILE A 431 -3.07 19.85 -12.08
N ASN A 432 -4.17 20.62 -12.16
CA ASN A 432 -5.49 20.19 -11.67
C ASN A 432 -6.25 19.32 -12.68
N LEU A 433 -5.90 19.40 -13.97
CA LEU A 433 -6.56 18.64 -15.04
C LEU A 433 -5.74 17.40 -15.47
N GLY A 434 -4.43 17.37 -15.21
CA GLY A 434 -3.57 16.27 -15.63
C GLY A 434 -3.23 16.26 -17.12
N ILE A 435 -3.10 17.44 -17.75
CA ILE A 435 -2.86 17.58 -19.21
C ILE A 435 -1.58 18.37 -19.53
N THR A 436 -1.00 18.12 -20.71
CA THR A 436 0.13 18.88 -21.27
C THR A 436 -0.32 19.87 -22.35
N LEU A 437 0.33 21.03 -22.38
CA LEU A 437 -0.06 22.20 -23.16
C LEU A 437 1.15 22.83 -23.86
N CYS A 438 0.95 23.36 -25.08
CA CYS A 438 1.92 24.21 -25.75
C CYS A 438 1.89 25.65 -25.19
N ILE A 439 2.78 26.52 -25.69
CA ILE A 439 2.88 27.90 -25.21
C ILE A 439 1.58 28.70 -25.43
N GLN A 440 0.92 28.49 -26.56
CA GLN A 440 -0.30 29.20 -26.92
C GLN A 440 -1.50 28.72 -26.06
N CYS A 441 -1.73 27.41 -26.00
CA CYS A 441 -2.83 26.84 -25.21
C CYS A 441 -2.62 27.09 -23.71
N SER A 442 -1.39 27.01 -23.20
CA SER A 442 -1.10 27.36 -21.80
C SER A 442 -1.41 28.82 -21.50
N GLY A 443 -1.16 29.74 -22.42
CA GLY A 443 -1.56 31.15 -22.32
C GLY A 443 -3.08 31.35 -22.27
N ILE A 444 -3.85 30.53 -22.97
CA ILE A 444 -5.32 30.54 -22.94
C ILE A 444 -5.83 29.94 -21.62
N HIS A 445 -5.28 28.81 -21.18
CA HIS A 445 -5.64 28.20 -19.90
C HIS A 445 -5.42 29.15 -18.73
N ARG A 446 -4.34 29.95 -18.76
CA ARG A 446 -4.11 31.01 -17.77
C ARG A 446 -5.19 32.09 -17.77
N SER A 447 -5.73 32.46 -18.94
CA SER A 447 -6.79 33.48 -19.03
C SER A 447 -8.17 32.98 -18.60
N LEU A 448 -8.39 31.66 -18.47
CA LEU A 448 -9.62 31.11 -17.86
C LEU A 448 -9.66 31.36 -16.35
N GLY A 449 -8.50 31.48 -15.71
CA GLY A 449 -8.37 31.62 -14.27
C GLY A 449 -8.12 30.30 -13.54
N VAL A 450 -7.56 30.42 -12.33
CA VAL A 450 -7.05 29.29 -11.53
C VAL A 450 -8.12 28.29 -11.07
N HIS A 451 -9.39 28.67 -11.14
CA HIS A 451 -10.54 27.83 -10.82
C HIS A 451 -10.90 26.86 -11.95
N PHE A 452 -10.45 27.13 -13.19
CA PHE A 452 -10.57 26.19 -14.30
C PHE A 452 -9.26 25.45 -14.57
N SER A 453 -8.13 26.16 -14.61
CA SER A 453 -6.85 25.56 -14.96
C SER A 453 -5.68 26.18 -14.21
N LYS A 454 -4.84 25.31 -13.63
CA LYS A 454 -3.63 25.67 -12.88
C LYS A 454 -2.40 25.31 -13.70
N VAL A 455 -1.84 26.29 -14.41
CA VAL A 455 -0.73 26.05 -15.36
C VAL A 455 0.63 26.14 -14.68
N ARG A 456 1.49 25.14 -14.95
CA ARG A 456 2.92 25.07 -14.58
C ARG A 456 3.78 24.75 -15.79
N SER A 457 5.03 25.20 -15.77
CA SER A 457 6.07 24.87 -16.75
C SER A 457 6.71 23.53 -16.40
N LEU A 458 6.85 22.64 -17.39
CA LEU A 458 7.54 21.35 -17.22
C LEU A 458 9.07 21.49 -17.19
N THR A 459 9.60 22.65 -17.58
CA THR A 459 11.04 22.91 -17.68
C THR A 459 11.54 24.01 -16.76
N LEU A 460 10.68 24.94 -16.36
CA LEU A 460 11.08 26.12 -15.57
C LEU A 460 10.66 26.05 -14.11
N ASP A 461 9.58 25.33 -13.79
CA ASP A 461 9.08 25.22 -12.41
C ASP A 461 9.68 24.01 -11.71
N THR A 462 9.85 24.10 -10.39
CA THR A 462 10.15 22.94 -9.54
C THR A 462 8.88 22.12 -9.35
N TRP A 463 8.99 20.80 -9.45
CA TRP A 463 7.85 19.87 -9.34
C TRP A 463 7.95 19.04 -8.08
N GLU A 464 6.89 19.09 -7.27
CA GLU A 464 6.71 18.18 -6.14
C GLU A 464 6.56 16.72 -6.61
N PRO A 465 7.10 15.74 -5.87
CA PRO A 465 6.97 14.32 -6.20
C PRO A 465 5.51 13.85 -6.38
N GLU A 466 4.59 14.28 -5.51
CA GLU A 466 3.17 13.90 -5.54
C GLU A 466 2.48 14.45 -6.78
N LEU A 467 2.82 15.69 -7.14
CA LEU A 467 2.27 16.39 -8.29
C LEU A 467 2.78 15.79 -9.60
N LEU A 468 4.06 15.39 -9.63
CA LEU A 468 4.63 14.68 -10.76
C LEU A 468 4.00 13.29 -10.91
N LYS A 469 3.76 12.58 -9.80
CA LYS A 469 3.06 11.28 -9.81
C LYS A 469 1.62 11.43 -10.30
N LEU A 470 0.92 12.48 -9.87
CA LEU A 470 -0.41 12.83 -10.39
C LEU A 470 -0.40 13.00 -11.92
N MET A 471 0.57 13.75 -12.45
CA MET A 471 0.73 13.95 -13.89
C MET A 471 1.12 12.67 -14.65
N CYS A 472 1.69 11.67 -13.96
CA CYS A 472 2.04 10.38 -14.54
C CYS A 472 0.88 9.36 -14.50
N GLU A 473 -0.09 9.53 -13.61
CA GLU A 473 -1.27 8.65 -13.52
C GLU A 473 -2.46 9.15 -14.38
N LEU A 474 -2.48 10.45 -14.71
CA LEU A 474 -3.39 11.06 -15.68
C LEU A 474 -2.67 11.36 -17.01
N GLY A 475 -3.42 11.76 -18.04
CA GLY A 475 -2.81 12.21 -19.29
C GLY A 475 -3.82 12.67 -20.35
N ASN A 476 -3.31 13.29 -21.41
CA ASN A 476 -4.11 13.88 -22.48
C ASN A 476 -5.06 12.87 -23.13
N LYS A 477 -4.66 11.60 -23.26
CA LYS A 477 -5.54 10.56 -23.81
C LYS A 477 -6.78 10.36 -22.95
N VAL A 478 -6.61 10.19 -21.64
CA VAL A 478 -7.71 9.99 -20.68
C VAL A 478 -8.60 11.23 -20.63
N ILE A 479 -8.00 12.42 -20.53
CA ILE A 479 -8.77 13.66 -20.42
C ILE A 479 -9.53 13.96 -21.72
N ASN A 480 -8.96 13.69 -22.90
CA ASN A 480 -9.70 13.83 -24.17
C ASN A 480 -10.81 12.79 -24.31
N GLN A 481 -10.66 11.57 -23.78
CA GLN A 481 -11.76 10.60 -23.75
C GLN A 481 -12.97 11.09 -22.94
N ILE A 482 -12.73 11.92 -21.91
CA ILE A 482 -13.78 12.49 -21.05
C ILE A 482 -14.33 13.78 -21.67
N TYR A 483 -13.45 14.76 -21.91
CA TYR A 483 -13.80 16.12 -22.31
C TYR A 483 -14.02 16.31 -23.82
N GLU A 484 -13.69 15.32 -24.66
CA GLU A 484 -13.98 15.32 -26.10
C GLU A 484 -14.85 14.12 -26.53
N ALA A 485 -15.50 13.43 -25.58
CA ALA A 485 -16.25 12.19 -25.82
C ALA A 485 -17.25 12.26 -26.99
N ARG A 486 -17.93 13.42 -27.16
CA ARG A 486 -18.92 13.68 -28.21
C ARG A 486 -18.44 14.65 -29.28
N ARG A 487 -17.14 14.94 -29.35
CA ARG A 487 -16.59 15.93 -30.28
C ARG A 487 -16.87 15.57 -31.74
N GLU A 488 -16.70 14.28 -32.07
CA GLU A 488 -16.96 13.76 -33.42
C GLU A 488 -18.45 13.72 -33.75
N GLU A 489 -19.30 13.30 -32.80
CA GLU A 489 -20.77 13.32 -32.95
C GLU A 489 -21.31 14.72 -33.23
N LEU A 490 -20.73 15.74 -32.59
CA LEU A 490 -21.15 17.13 -32.74
C LEU A 490 -20.49 17.82 -33.95
N GLY A 491 -19.68 17.10 -34.74
CA GLY A 491 -18.97 17.65 -35.90
C GLY A 491 -18.01 18.79 -35.55
N ALA A 492 -17.58 18.89 -34.29
CA ALA A 492 -16.73 19.99 -33.84
C ALA A 492 -15.28 19.77 -34.29
N ARG A 493 -14.76 20.67 -35.14
CA ARG A 493 -13.37 20.64 -35.59
C ARG A 493 -12.43 20.91 -34.40
N LYS A 494 -11.44 20.03 -34.21
CA LYS A 494 -10.34 20.25 -33.25
C LYS A 494 -9.33 21.24 -33.84
N PRO A 495 -8.85 22.24 -33.06
CA PRO A 495 -7.83 23.17 -33.52
C PRO A 495 -6.53 22.46 -33.91
N GLN A 496 -5.81 23.04 -34.86
CA GLN A 496 -4.52 22.58 -35.37
C GLN A 496 -3.39 23.54 -34.99
N PRO A 497 -2.12 23.10 -35.03
CA PRO A 497 -0.98 23.98 -34.78
C PRO A 497 -0.94 25.11 -35.82
N GLY A 498 -1.01 26.36 -35.36
CA GLY A 498 -1.02 27.54 -36.23
C GLY A 498 -2.40 28.19 -36.45
N ASP A 499 -3.48 27.57 -35.96
CA ASP A 499 -4.81 28.20 -35.98
C ASP A 499 -4.82 29.50 -35.14
N PRO A 500 -5.62 30.52 -35.52
CA PRO A 500 -5.69 31.79 -34.80
C PRO A 500 -6.04 31.62 -33.32
N ARG A 501 -5.38 32.37 -32.43
CA ARG A 501 -5.55 32.25 -30.97
C ARG A 501 -7.01 32.33 -30.52
N HIS A 502 -7.82 33.18 -31.13
CA HIS A 502 -9.23 33.35 -30.74
C HIS A 502 -10.08 32.11 -31.06
N GLU A 503 -9.77 31.37 -32.13
CA GLU A 503 -10.44 30.11 -32.47
C GLU A 503 -10.05 28.99 -31.50
N VAL A 504 -8.74 28.89 -31.18
CA VAL A 504 -8.24 27.95 -30.17
C VAL A 504 -8.86 28.25 -28.79
N GLU A 505 -8.98 29.53 -28.44
CA GLU A 505 -9.60 29.96 -27.18
C GLU A 505 -11.08 29.61 -27.10
N ALA A 506 -11.84 29.82 -28.17
CA ALA A 506 -13.24 29.43 -28.25
C ALA A 506 -13.41 27.90 -28.05
N TYR A 507 -12.53 27.10 -28.66
CA TYR A 507 -12.56 25.65 -28.48
C TYR A 507 -12.23 25.22 -27.05
N ILE A 508 -11.18 25.79 -26.44
CA ILE A 508 -10.79 25.48 -25.06
C ILE A 508 -11.89 25.87 -24.07
N LYS A 509 -12.55 27.02 -24.26
CA LYS A 509 -13.72 27.41 -23.46
C LYS A 509 -14.88 26.42 -23.63
N ALA A 510 -15.20 26.06 -24.87
CA ALA A 510 -16.23 25.06 -25.15
C ALA A 510 -15.92 23.70 -24.49
N LYS A 511 -14.65 23.31 -24.45
CA LYS A 511 -14.19 22.05 -23.86
C LYS A 511 -14.29 22.04 -22.34
N TYR A 512 -13.66 22.98 -21.63
CA TYR A 512 -13.52 22.92 -20.17
C TYR A 512 -14.50 23.78 -19.39
N VAL A 513 -14.89 24.94 -19.93
CA VAL A 513 -15.81 25.88 -19.27
C VAL A 513 -17.26 25.46 -19.56
N ASP A 514 -17.61 25.37 -20.84
CA ASP A 514 -18.98 25.04 -21.25
C ASP A 514 -19.24 23.52 -21.23
N ARG A 515 -18.17 22.71 -21.15
CA ARG A 515 -18.23 21.24 -21.08
C ARG A 515 -19.02 20.62 -22.24
N ARG A 516 -18.96 21.27 -23.40
CA ARG A 516 -19.86 21.05 -24.54
C ARG A 516 -19.74 19.67 -25.16
N PHE A 517 -18.55 19.06 -25.12
CA PHE A 517 -18.27 17.78 -25.78
C PHE A 517 -18.35 16.58 -24.83
N ILE A 518 -18.74 16.76 -23.57
CA ILE A 518 -18.86 15.67 -22.61
C ILE A 518 -20.11 14.82 -22.92
N ARG A 519 -19.97 13.49 -22.81
CA ARG A 519 -21.11 12.56 -22.85
C ARG A 519 -21.76 12.49 -21.48
N ARG A 520 -23.06 12.79 -21.37
CA ARG A 520 -23.78 12.59 -20.11
C ARG A 520 -24.08 11.09 -19.93
N PRO A 521 -23.66 10.45 -18.84
CA PRO A 521 -24.01 9.06 -18.56
C PRO A 521 -25.51 8.95 -18.26
N SER A 522 -26.10 7.77 -18.51
CA SER A 522 -27.46 7.49 -18.04
C SER A 522 -27.46 7.23 -16.53
N ASP A 523 -28.62 7.38 -15.88
CA ASP A 523 -28.77 7.10 -14.45
C ASP A 523 -28.38 5.66 -14.10
N GLU A 524 -28.65 4.71 -15.00
CA GLU A 524 -28.27 3.31 -14.85
C GLU A 524 -26.74 3.10 -14.97
N GLU A 525 -26.08 3.78 -15.91
CA GLU A 525 -24.62 3.75 -16.03
C GLU A 525 -23.94 4.32 -14.77
N LEU A 526 -24.43 5.47 -14.28
CA LEU A 526 -23.94 6.11 -13.07
C LEU A 526 -24.13 5.21 -11.84
N ARG A 527 -25.32 4.61 -11.70
CA ARG A 527 -25.65 3.64 -10.65
C ARG A 527 -24.68 2.45 -10.65
N ASN A 528 -24.50 1.82 -11.80
CA ASN A 528 -23.61 0.66 -11.94
C ASN A 528 -22.15 1.03 -11.63
N LYS A 529 -21.71 2.21 -12.04
CA LYS A 529 -20.36 2.72 -11.74
C LYS A 529 -20.16 2.90 -10.23
N VAL A 530 -21.08 3.58 -9.55
CA VAL A 530 -21.01 3.81 -8.09
C VAL A 530 -21.04 2.49 -7.31
N ILE A 531 -21.89 1.54 -7.71
CA ILE A 531 -21.92 0.20 -7.08
C ILE A 531 -20.60 -0.55 -7.30
N SER A 532 -19.98 -0.41 -8.47
CA SER A 532 -18.68 -1.02 -8.74
C SER A 532 -17.58 -0.42 -7.86
N LEU A 533 -17.53 0.90 -7.75
CA LEU A 533 -16.51 1.62 -6.97
C LEU A 533 -16.64 1.33 -5.46
N SER A 534 -17.85 1.30 -4.92
CA SER A 534 -18.09 0.95 -3.50
C SER A 534 -17.72 -0.49 -3.15
N LYS A 535 -17.86 -1.45 -4.08
CA LYS A 535 -17.42 -2.83 -3.84
C LYS A 535 -15.90 -2.97 -3.79
N GLN A 536 -15.16 -2.06 -4.42
CA GLN A 536 -13.70 -2.07 -4.43
C GLN A 536 -13.13 -1.72 -3.04
N GLU A 537 -13.84 -0.90 -2.25
CA GLU A 537 -13.54 -0.63 -0.84
C GLU A 537 -13.52 -1.92 0.00
N LYS A 538 -14.56 -2.77 -0.09
CA LYS A 538 -14.66 -4.01 0.71
C LYS A 538 -13.47 -4.95 0.53
N ARG A 539 -12.84 -4.95 -0.64
CA ARG A 539 -11.61 -5.74 -0.92
C ARG A 539 -10.35 -5.11 -0.32
N LEU A 540 -10.32 -3.79 -0.21
CA LEU A 540 -9.21 -3.06 0.39
C LEU A 540 -9.27 -3.12 1.92
N SER A 541 -10.47 -3.03 2.52
CA SER A 541 -10.67 -3.15 3.97
C SER A 541 -10.36 -4.55 4.51
N SER A 542 -10.64 -5.63 3.77
CA SER A 542 -10.30 -7.00 4.18
C SER A 542 -8.80 -7.29 4.25
N SER A 543 -7.97 -6.38 3.73
CA SER A 543 -6.51 -6.52 3.72
C SER A 543 -5.84 -5.76 4.89
N SER A 544 -6.60 -4.99 5.69
CA SER A 544 -6.06 -4.08 6.72
C SER A 544 -6.54 -4.37 8.15
N GLU A 545 -7.25 -5.47 8.41
CA GLU A 545 -7.68 -5.84 9.76
C GLU A 545 -6.66 -6.73 10.49
N HIS A 546 -5.60 -6.15 11.04
CA HIS A 546 -4.85 -6.71 12.19
C HIS A 546 -4.38 -5.53 13.08
N LEU A 547 -5.20 -5.16 14.06
CA LEU A 547 -4.77 -4.29 15.18
C LEU A 547 -4.25 -5.16 16.34
N PRO A 548 -3.16 -4.77 17.03
CA PRO A 548 -2.59 -5.54 18.12
C PRO A 548 -3.41 -5.41 19.43
N PRO A 549 -3.36 -6.40 20.35
CA PRO A 549 -4.06 -6.34 21.62
C PRO A 549 -3.41 -5.34 22.60
N ARG A 550 -4.26 -4.72 23.43
CA ARG A 550 -3.88 -3.74 24.47
C ARG A 550 -3.05 -4.40 25.59
N PRO A 551 -1.96 -3.79 26.09
CA PRO A 551 -1.23 -4.32 27.24
C PRO A 551 -2.03 -4.17 28.55
N PRO A 552 -1.86 -5.07 29.54
CA PRO A 552 -2.60 -5.03 30.80
C PRO A 552 -2.15 -3.86 31.70
N PRO A 553 -3.01 -3.38 32.62
CA PRO A 553 -2.68 -2.27 33.50
C PRO A 553 -1.59 -2.66 34.54
N PRO A 554 -0.76 -1.71 34.99
CA PRO A 554 0.30 -1.98 35.96
C PRO A 554 -0.28 -2.23 37.36
N THR A 555 0.08 -3.36 37.96
CA THR A 555 -0.19 -3.67 39.37
C THR A 555 0.68 -2.80 40.31
N PRO A 556 0.18 -2.37 41.48
CA PRO A 556 0.95 -1.55 42.41
C PRO A 556 2.11 -2.35 43.05
N LYS A 557 3.31 -1.77 43.04
CA LYS A 557 4.49 -2.29 43.74
C LYS A 557 4.33 -2.15 45.26
N LEU A 558 4.28 -3.25 45.99
CA LEU A 558 4.52 -3.30 47.44
C LEU A 558 6.03 -3.26 47.72
N ARG A 559 6.44 -2.48 48.73
CA ARG A 559 7.81 -2.35 49.23
C ARG A 559 8.30 -3.63 49.95
N PRO A 560 9.62 -3.88 50.00
CA PRO A 560 10.20 -5.18 50.33
C PRO A 560 10.36 -5.42 51.84
N GLY A 561 10.11 -6.66 52.26
CA GLY A 561 10.53 -7.23 53.54
C GLY A 561 11.72 -8.17 53.35
N SER A 562 12.75 -7.94 54.15
CA SER A 562 14.05 -8.59 54.29
C SER A 562 14.03 -10.13 54.49
N ASN A 563 14.88 -10.88 53.78
CA ASN A 563 16.14 -11.49 54.29
C ASN A 563 16.59 -12.78 53.54
N VAL A 564 17.86 -12.71 53.08
CA VAL A 564 18.95 -13.72 53.19
C VAL A 564 19.11 -14.85 52.14
N SER A 565 20.25 -14.72 51.45
CA SER A 565 21.24 -15.71 50.95
C SER A 565 21.01 -16.50 49.65
N GLY A 566 22.00 -16.38 48.74
CA GLY A 566 22.49 -17.53 47.96
C GLY A 566 22.82 -17.32 46.48
N GLN A 567 24.02 -16.79 46.20
CA GLN A 567 24.91 -17.13 45.07
C GLN A 567 24.50 -16.91 43.58
N SER A 568 25.22 -15.95 42.98
CA SER A 568 25.88 -15.94 41.65
C SER A 568 25.27 -16.65 40.43
N ALA A 569 24.93 -15.86 39.41
CA ALA A 569 25.53 -15.94 38.07
C ALA A 569 25.17 -14.68 37.24
N ALA A 570 26.17 -14.12 36.57
CA ALA A 570 26.06 -12.96 35.71
C ALA A 570 25.54 -13.35 34.31
N ALA A 571 24.60 -12.57 33.76
CA ALA A 571 24.36 -12.48 32.33
C ALA A 571 23.76 -11.10 32.03
N GLY A 572 24.46 -10.32 31.19
CA GLY A 572 24.06 -8.98 30.77
C GLY A 572 22.79 -9.01 29.91
N GLY A 573 21.84 -8.14 30.25
CA GLY A 573 20.70 -7.82 29.40
C GLY A 573 21.06 -6.68 28.46
N ALA A 574 21.06 -6.97 27.15
CA ALA A 574 21.07 -5.95 26.11
C ALA A 574 19.66 -5.39 25.95
N GLU A 575 19.51 -4.08 26.16
CA GLU A 575 18.30 -3.33 25.80
C GLU A 575 18.17 -3.27 24.27
N ALA A 576 17.04 -3.73 23.74
CA ALA A 576 16.68 -3.55 22.34
C ALA A 576 16.30 -2.08 22.06
N ARG A 577 17.26 -1.33 21.52
CA ARG A 577 17.07 0.04 20.99
C ARG A 577 16.18 0.00 19.74
N ARG A 578 15.20 0.91 19.66
CA ARG A 578 14.37 1.17 18.48
C ARG A 578 14.99 2.30 17.65
N ASP A 579 15.20 2.08 16.36
CA ASP A 579 15.83 3.07 15.47
C ASP A 579 14.82 4.15 15.03
N SER A 580 14.83 5.30 15.72
CA SER A 580 14.31 6.57 15.21
C SER A 580 15.18 7.07 14.04
N LEU A 581 14.60 7.77 13.05
CA LEU A 581 15.38 8.43 11.99
C LEU A 581 16.19 9.64 12.48
N PHE A 582 16.00 10.01 13.75
CA PHE A 582 16.70 11.11 14.39
C PHE A 582 17.70 10.56 15.41
N CYS A 583 18.93 11.07 15.39
CA CYS A 583 19.89 10.87 16.46
C CYS A 583 19.27 11.37 17.79
N PRO A 584 19.21 10.54 18.85
CA PRO A 584 18.66 10.95 20.15
C PRO A 584 19.32 12.21 20.72
N ASP A 585 20.61 12.37 20.46
CA ASP A 585 21.44 13.45 21.02
C ASP A 585 21.16 14.84 20.41
N GLU A 586 20.52 14.93 19.24
CA GLU A 586 20.12 16.21 18.64
C GLU A 586 18.71 16.67 19.07
N LEU A 587 17.80 15.74 19.36
CA LEU A 587 16.44 16.05 19.80
C LEU A 587 16.38 16.52 21.25
N ASP A 588 17.15 15.91 22.15
CA ASP A 588 17.19 16.34 23.57
C ASP A 588 17.81 17.74 23.74
N SER A 589 18.73 18.13 22.85
CA SER A 589 19.30 19.47 22.82
C SER A 589 18.30 20.51 22.29
N LEU A 590 17.44 20.14 21.33
CA LEU A 590 16.41 21.01 20.76
C LEU A 590 15.21 21.21 21.71
N PHE A 591 14.84 20.18 22.49
CA PHE A 591 13.65 20.21 23.36
C PHE A 591 13.94 20.55 24.84
N SER A 592 15.16 20.34 25.35
CA SER A 592 15.51 20.72 26.73
C SER A 592 15.50 22.24 26.98
N TYR A 593 15.61 23.05 25.92
CA TYR A 593 15.51 24.51 26.01
C TYR A 593 14.08 25.00 26.30
N PHE A 594 13.05 24.18 26.08
CA PHE A 594 11.64 24.63 26.14
C PHE A 594 10.88 24.21 27.40
N ASP A 595 11.29 23.15 28.09
CA ASP A 595 10.68 22.72 29.37
C ASP A 595 10.95 23.70 30.54
N THR A 596 11.84 24.68 30.36
CA THR A 596 12.13 25.72 31.35
C THR A 596 11.31 27.01 31.16
N SER A 597 10.61 27.18 30.03
CA SER A 597 9.84 28.41 29.73
C SER A 597 8.43 28.42 30.32
N SER A 598 7.82 27.24 30.53
CA SER A 598 6.46 27.11 31.07
C SER A 598 6.35 27.28 32.60
N LYS A 599 7.48 27.35 33.33
CA LYS A 599 7.52 27.61 34.78
C LYS A 599 7.79 29.07 35.17
N LEU A 600 7.96 29.98 34.20
CA LEU A 600 8.31 31.38 34.45
C LEU A 600 7.26 32.34 33.88
N ARG A 601 5.98 32.14 34.23
CA ARG A 601 4.96 33.18 34.09
C ARG A 601 3.65 32.85 34.84
N SER A 602 3.68 32.83 36.18
CA SER A 602 2.59 33.38 37.00
C SER A 602 2.93 33.41 38.50
N MET A 603 2.74 34.61 39.08
CA MET A 603 2.58 34.97 40.50
C MET A 603 3.79 35.43 41.33
N LYS A 604 3.63 36.70 41.73
CA LYS A 604 4.45 37.67 42.46
C LYS A 604 4.68 37.36 43.96
N SER A 605 5.78 37.93 44.46
CA SER A 605 6.10 38.51 45.80
C SER A 605 4.93 38.71 46.79
N ALA A 606 5.03 38.68 48.12
CA ALA A 606 6.09 38.69 49.16
C ALA A 606 5.45 38.06 50.45
N ASP A 607 6.08 37.79 51.61
CA ASP A 607 6.91 38.67 52.45
C ASP A 607 7.39 37.94 53.74
N SER A 608 8.51 38.42 54.33
CA SER A 608 8.86 38.51 55.77
C SER A 608 10.39 38.54 55.98
N GLY A 609 11.02 39.56 56.59
CA GLY A 609 10.47 40.80 57.10
C GLY A 609 11.49 41.73 57.76
N ILE A 610 10.90 42.72 58.45
CA ILE A 610 11.40 43.52 59.59
C ILE A 610 12.36 44.68 59.23
N GLN A 611 11.76 45.85 59.05
CA GLN A 611 12.33 47.12 59.54
C GLN A 611 11.27 47.93 60.29
N ASN A 612 11.80 48.71 61.24
CA ASN A 612 11.18 49.21 62.45
C ASN A 612 10.08 50.28 62.30
N SER A 613 9.15 50.21 63.25
CA SER A 613 8.61 51.28 64.09
C SER A 613 8.02 52.54 63.45
N ALA A 614 6.70 52.62 63.63
CA ALA A 614 5.97 53.67 64.34
C ALA A 614 5.77 55.06 63.70
N ASP A 615 4.47 55.35 63.58
CA ASP A 615 3.78 56.59 63.96
C ASP A 615 3.40 57.58 62.85
N GLY A 616 2.17 58.11 62.95
CA GLY A 616 1.67 59.21 62.11
C GLY A 616 0.33 58.99 61.43
N SER A 617 -0.76 59.06 62.20
CA SER A 617 -2.14 59.16 61.72
C SER A 617 -2.46 60.50 61.03
N ARG A 618 -3.28 60.47 59.96
CA ARG A 618 -4.37 61.43 59.62
C ARG A 618 -5.02 61.02 58.29
N GLU A 619 -6.30 60.63 58.31
CA GLU A 619 -7.48 61.43 57.87
C GLU A 619 -7.47 61.70 56.34
N MET A 620 -8.50 61.43 55.51
CA MET A 620 -9.95 61.30 55.70
C MET A 620 -10.59 60.83 54.37
N LEU A 621 -11.66 60.02 54.47
CA LEU A 621 -12.87 59.92 53.61
C LEU A 621 -12.75 59.31 52.19
N ALA A 622 -13.66 58.45 51.71
CA ALA A 622 -14.98 58.03 52.19
C ALA A 622 -15.27 56.56 51.83
N ASN A 623 -16.13 55.96 52.64
CA ASN A 623 -16.40 54.54 52.80
C ASN A 623 -17.84 54.23 52.34
N THR A 624 -18.01 53.09 51.63
CA THR A 624 -19.06 52.02 51.78
C THR A 624 -20.56 52.42 51.83
N PRO A 625 -21.55 51.49 51.88
CA PRO A 625 -21.53 50.00 51.90
C PRO A 625 -22.51 49.33 50.90
N SER A 626 -22.35 48.06 50.47
CA SER A 626 -22.45 46.76 51.18
C SER A 626 -23.87 46.34 51.58
N ASN A 627 -24.23 45.08 51.30
CA ASN A 627 -24.73 44.16 52.33
C ASN A 627 -24.68 42.68 51.91
N ASN A 628 -24.03 41.89 52.78
CA ASN A 628 -24.17 40.44 52.94
C ASN A 628 -25.48 40.13 53.72
N SER A 629 -25.98 38.88 53.66
CA SER A 629 -26.26 38.06 54.86
C SER A 629 -26.68 36.62 54.54
N LEU A 630 -26.27 35.74 55.46
CA LEU A 630 -26.50 34.29 55.60
C LEU A 630 -27.90 33.96 56.15
N ALA A 631 -28.38 32.72 55.92
CA ALA A 631 -28.68 31.69 56.96
C ALA A 631 -29.72 30.61 56.54
N ASP A 632 -29.33 29.35 56.73
CA ASP A 632 -29.98 28.13 57.28
C ASP A 632 -31.35 27.53 56.87
N ALA A 633 -31.27 26.18 56.71
CA ALA A 633 -32.16 25.06 57.09
C ALA A 633 -33.53 24.84 56.43
N ASP A 634 -33.74 23.68 55.78
CA ASP A 634 -34.38 22.50 56.42
C ASP A 634 -34.40 21.24 55.53
N ALA A 635 -34.44 20.07 56.17
CA ALA A 635 -34.30 18.73 55.61
C ALA A 635 -35.64 18.03 55.34
N ALA A 636 -35.69 17.14 54.33
CA ALA A 636 -36.61 16.00 54.26
C ALA A 636 -36.07 14.88 53.32
N GLU A 637 -36.16 13.63 53.79
CA GLU A 637 -35.55 12.39 53.27
C GLU A 637 -36.21 11.75 52.03
N SER A 638 -35.43 11.00 51.24
CA SER A 638 -35.79 9.71 50.58
C SER A 638 -34.52 8.99 50.03
N PRO A 639 -34.55 7.67 49.76
CA PRO A 639 -33.55 6.68 50.23
C PRO A 639 -32.44 6.32 49.19
N PRO A 640 -31.48 5.41 49.50
CA PRO A 640 -30.19 5.35 48.80
C PRO A 640 -30.27 4.61 47.45
N MET A 641 -29.68 5.22 46.42
CA MET A 641 -29.45 4.59 45.12
C MET A 641 -28.21 3.69 45.16
N PRO A 642 -28.24 2.52 44.50
CA PRO A 642 -27.11 1.61 44.42
C PRO A 642 -26.02 2.13 43.46
N MET A 643 -24.78 1.69 43.74
CA MET A 643 -23.54 1.93 43.00
C MET A 643 -23.71 1.89 41.47
N PRO A 644 -23.06 2.79 40.70
CA PRO A 644 -23.09 2.69 39.24
C PRO A 644 -22.29 1.46 38.80
N ALA A 645 -23.01 0.55 38.14
CA ALA A 645 -22.42 -0.51 37.34
C ALA A 645 -21.50 0.10 36.28
N THR A 646 -20.35 -0.53 36.15
CA THR A 646 -19.36 -0.49 35.07
C THR A 646 -19.92 0.07 33.76
N LEU A 647 -19.41 1.24 33.36
CA LEU A 647 -19.58 1.78 32.02
C LEU A 647 -19.09 0.75 30.98
N PRO A 648 -19.83 0.51 29.88
CA PRO A 648 -19.33 -0.30 28.78
C PRO A 648 -18.14 0.39 28.11
N PRO A 649 -17.18 -0.36 27.53
CA PRO A 649 -16.02 0.20 26.88
C PRO A 649 -16.42 1.06 25.66
N PRO A 650 -15.61 2.08 25.29
CA PRO A 650 -15.87 2.88 24.10
C PRO A 650 -15.88 1.96 22.86
N SER A 651 -16.89 2.14 22.03
CA SER A 651 -17.18 1.28 20.89
C SER A 651 -16.05 1.34 19.85
N PRO A 652 -15.57 0.21 19.32
CA PRO A 652 -14.75 0.22 18.11
C PRO A 652 -15.58 0.75 16.94
N CYS A 653 -14.97 1.55 16.06
CA CYS A 653 -15.58 2.09 14.86
C CYS A 653 -16.41 1.00 14.14
N LYS A 654 -17.72 1.21 14.01
CA LYS A 654 -18.63 0.27 13.36
C LYS A 654 -18.13 -0.04 11.93
N GLU A 655 -18.09 -1.33 11.59
CA GLU A 655 -18.01 -1.80 10.20
C GLU A 655 -19.03 -1.02 9.35
N MET A 656 -18.54 -0.36 8.30
CA MET A 656 -19.38 0.40 7.37
C MET A 656 -20.10 -0.57 6.43
N VAL A 657 -21.34 -0.88 6.76
CA VAL A 657 -22.25 -1.62 5.89
C VAL A 657 -22.78 -0.65 4.83
N PHE A 658 -22.34 -0.79 3.58
CA PHE A 658 -22.90 -0.09 2.43
C PHE A 658 -24.42 -0.29 2.36
N TYR A 659 -25.19 0.78 2.55
CA TYR A 659 -26.63 0.84 2.24
C TYR A 659 -26.79 1.34 0.81
N GLU A 660 -27.72 0.74 0.04
CA GLU A 660 -27.98 1.16 -1.33
C GLU A 660 -28.53 2.61 -1.33
N PRO A 661 -27.81 3.59 -1.91
CA PRO A 661 -28.18 4.99 -1.84
C PRO A 661 -29.50 5.28 -2.57
N LYS A 662 -30.29 6.23 -2.06
CA LYS A 662 -31.59 6.60 -2.65
C LYS A 662 -31.45 7.35 -3.98
N GLU A 663 -30.35 8.08 -4.17
CA GLU A 663 -30.05 8.85 -5.39
C GLU A 663 -28.57 8.72 -5.76
N TYR A 664 -28.30 8.54 -7.06
CA TYR A 664 -26.95 8.47 -7.60
C TYR A 664 -26.58 9.81 -8.22
N SER A 665 -25.47 10.40 -7.78
CA SER A 665 -24.99 11.70 -8.25
C SER A 665 -23.51 11.64 -8.65
N PRO A 666 -23.04 12.56 -9.51
CA PRO A 666 -21.60 12.72 -9.77
C PRO A 666 -20.79 12.96 -8.48
N GLY A 667 -21.37 13.63 -7.48
CA GLY A 667 -20.73 13.82 -6.17
C GLY A 667 -20.48 12.48 -5.46
N LEU A 668 -21.45 11.58 -5.49
CA LEU A 668 -21.32 10.22 -4.94
C LEU A 668 -20.33 9.35 -5.75
N GLN A 669 -20.26 9.53 -7.08
CA GLN A 669 -19.21 8.90 -7.89
C GLN A 669 -17.82 9.40 -7.47
N LEU A 670 -17.64 10.73 -7.31
CA LEU A 670 -16.37 11.31 -6.86
C LEU A 670 -15.98 10.79 -5.47
N TYR A 671 -16.94 10.67 -4.57
CA TYR A 671 -16.76 10.13 -3.21
C TYR A 671 -16.16 8.71 -3.24
N TRP A 672 -16.80 7.77 -3.95
CA TRP A 672 -16.32 6.39 -4.03
C TRP A 672 -15.07 6.22 -4.90
N ALA A 673 -14.94 6.99 -5.99
CA ALA A 673 -13.74 6.99 -6.82
C ALA A 673 -12.50 7.45 -6.03
N SER A 674 -12.67 8.40 -5.11
CA SER A 674 -11.62 8.87 -4.20
C SER A 674 -11.13 7.75 -3.29
N CYS A 675 -12.05 6.99 -2.69
CA CYS A 675 -11.71 5.83 -1.86
C CYS A 675 -11.05 4.71 -2.68
N ALA A 676 -11.57 4.43 -3.89
CA ALA A 676 -11.06 3.41 -4.78
C ALA A 676 -9.73 3.76 -5.48
N ARG A 677 -9.22 4.98 -5.25
CA ARG A 677 -7.97 5.50 -5.82
C ARG A 677 -8.00 5.68 -7.36
N SER A 678 -9.17 5.92 -7.95
CA SER A 678 -9.33 5.99 -9.41
C SER A 678 -9.36 7.43 -9.93
N LEU A 679 -8.19 7.98 -10.30
CA LEU A 679 -8.10 9.33 -10.88
C LEU A 679 -8.92 9.55 -12.15
N PRO A 680 -9.00 8.60 -13.11
CA PRO A 680 -9.87 8.77 -14.28
C PRO A 680 -11.34 8.93 -13.91
N ASP A 681 -11.84 8.13 -12.95
CA ASP A 681 -13.24 8.20 -12.52
C ASP A 681 -13.52 9.47 -11.69
N MET A 682 -12.53 9.95 -10.94
CA MET A 682 -12.61 11.25 -10.26
C MET A 682 -12.66 12.41 -11.28
N ALA A 683 -11.82 12.37 -12.31
CA ALA A 683 -11.81 13.37 -13.38
C ALA A 683 -13.12 13.35 -14.18
N GLU A 684 -13.68 12.17 -14.48
CA GLU A 684 -14.98 11.98 -15.12
C GLU A 684 -16.11 12.59 -14.26
N ALA A 685 -16.14 12.29 -12.96
CA ALA A 685 -17.13 12.84 -12.04
C ALA A 685 -17.08 14.38 -11.99
N LEU A 686 -15.88 14.97 -11.89
CA LEU A 686 -15.71 16.43 -11.94
C LEU A 686 -16.18 17.02 -13.26
N ALA A 687 -15.92 16.33 -14.39
CA ALA A 687 -16.37 16.73 -15.71
C ALA A 687 -17.91 16.70 -15.82
N HIS A 688 -18.58 15.76 -15.14
CA HIS A 688 -20.04 15.71 -15.02
C HIS A 688 -20.65 16.70 -14.01
N GLY A 689 -19.82 17.49 -13.31
CA GLY A 689 -20.29 18.55 -12.41
C GLY A 689 -20.32 18.15 -10.95
N ALA A 690 -19.60 17.09 -10.56
CA ALA A 690 -19.41 16.78 -9.14
C ALA A 690 -18.79 17.98 -8.41
N GLU A 691 -19.38 18.36 -7.28
CA GLU A 691 -18.78 19.33 -6.38
C GLU A 691 -17.58 18.70 -5.67
N VAL A 692 -16.43 19.35 -5.70
CA VAL A 692 -15.18 18.81 -5.10
C VAL A 692 -15.32 18.64 -3.58
N ASN A 693 -16.10 19.53 -2.97
CA ASN A 693 -16.42 19.54 -1.54
C ASN A 693 -17.79 18.92 -1.25
N TRP A 694 -18.30 18.07 -2.15
CA TRP A 694 -19.55 17.34 -1.94
C TRP A 694 -19.52 16.57 -0.62
N VAL A 695 -20.69 16.41 -0.01
CA VAL A 695 -20.82 15.88 1.34
C VAL A 695 -21.80 14.73 1.36
N ASN A 696 -21.37 13.55 1.82
CA ASN A 696 -22.27 12.40 1.92
C ASN A 696 -23.11 12.52 3.20
N THR A 697 -24.37 12.94 3.07
CA THR A 697 -25.29 13.06 4.21
C THR A 697 -25.64 11.73 4.87
N ASP A 698 -25.54 10.63 4.13
CA ASP A 698 -25.83 9.30 4.62
C ASP A 698 -24.65 8.69 5.40
N GLU A 699 -23.42 9.17 5.15
CA GLU A 699 -22.18 8.70 5.78
C GLU A 699 -21.46 9.83 6.53
N GLU A 700 -22.04 10.25 7.67
CA GLU A 700 -21.38 11.15 8.62
C GLU A 700 -20.89 12.48 8.02
N LYS A 701 -21.50 12.95 6.92
CA LYS A 701 -21.04 14.15 6.19
C LYS A 701 -19.58 14.09 5.76
N ARG A 702 -19.06 12.90 5.41
CA ARG A 702 -17.70 12.77 4.87
C ARG A 702 -17.61 13.38 3.48
N THR A 703 -16.43 13.90 3.14
CA THR A 703 -16.13 14.49 1.83
C THR A 703 -15.29 13.53 0.98
N PRO A 704 -15.23 13.72 -0.35
CA PRO A 704 -14.30 12.99 -1.21
C PRO A 704 -12.85 13.05 -0.72
N LEU A 705 -12.41 14.17 -0.13
CA LEU A 705 -11.06 14.29 0.42
C LEU A 705 -10.85 13.39 1.65
N ILE A 706 -11.84 13.26 2.53
CA ILE A 706 -11.80 12.30 3.65
C ILE A 706 -11.80 10.86 3.12
N MET A 707 -12.55 10.56 2.05
CA MET A 707 -12.53 9.23 1.44
C MET A 707 -11.21 8.91 0.73
N ALA A 708 -10.54 9.90 0.13
CA ALA A 708 -9.19 9.73 -0.41
C ALA A 708 -8.16 9.36 0.71
N VAL A 709 -8.37 9.89 1.92
CA VAL A 709 -7.58 9.55 3.11
C VAL A 709 -7.79 8.10 3.53
N GLN A 710 -9.05 7.65 3.57
CA GLN A 710 -9.40 6.25 3.86
C GLN A 710 -8.89 5.29 2.79
N GLY A 711 -8.98 5.73 1.54
CA GLY A 711 -8.34 5.07 0.42
C GLY A 711 -6.83 5.01 0.58
N GLY A 712 -6.16 5.87 1.35
CA GLY A 712 -4.70 5.81 1.55
C GLY A 712 -3.87 6.24 0.33
N SER A 713 -4.46 6.93 -0.66
CA SER A 713 -3.73 7.41 -1.85
C SER A 713 -3.39 8.90 -1.74
N LEU A 714 -2.08 9.17 -1.60
CA LEU A 714 -1.52 10.53 -1.58
C LEU A 714 -1.85 11.31 -2.86
N VAL A 715 -1.83 10.63 -4.01
CA VAL A 715 -2.08 11.23 -5.32
C VAL A 715 -3.54 11.65 -5.49
N THR A 716 -4.49 10.86 -4.99
CA THR A 716 -5.92 11.24 -5.00
C THR A 716 -6.22 12.43 -4.09
N CYS A 717 -5.54 12.52 -2.93
CA CYS A 717 -5.61 13.69 -2.06
C CYS A 717 -5.08 14.93 -2.80
N GLU A 718 -3.91 14.81 -3.43
CA GLU A 718 -3.28 15.89 -4.22
C GLU A 718 -4.19 16.35 -5.37
N PHE A 719 -4.82 15.43 -6.12
CA PHE A 719 -5.75 15.78 -7.19
C PHE A 719 -6.95 16.62 -6.71
N LEU A 720 -7.58 16.22 -5.60
CA LEU A 720 -8.70 16.95 -5.01
C LEU A 720 -8.27 18.33 -4.51
N LEU A 721 -7.11 18.44 -3.85
CA LEU A 721 -6.54 19.71 -3.41
C LEU A 721 -6.22 20.64 -4.59
N GLN A 722 -5.71 20.09 -5.70
CA GLN A 722 -5.52 20.86 -6.93
C GLN A 722 -6.85 21.31 -7.56
N ASN A 723 -7.95 20.62 -7.28
CA ASN A 723 -9.30 21.03 -7.66
C ASN A 723 -10.05 21.81 -6.55
N ALA A 724 -9.33 22.40 -5.60
CA ALA A 724 -9.88 23.26 -4.54
C ALA A 724 -10.75 22.55 -3.49
N ALA A 725 -10.41 21.30 -3.17
CA ALA A 725 -10.93 20.65 -1.97
C ALA A 725 -10.50 21.42 -0.71
N ASN A 726 -11.44 21.59 0.22
CA ASN A 726 -11.20 22.24 1.50
C ASN A 726 -10.48 21.26 2.44
N VAL A 727 -9.20 21.53 2.70
CA VAL A 727 -8.35 20.72 3.57
C VAL A 727 -8.84 20.66 5.03
N ASN A 728 -9.72 21.59 5.43
CA ASN A 728 -10.22 21.76 6.80
C ASN A 728 -11.71 21.39 6.95
N GLN A 729 -12.36 20.86 5.92
CA GLN A 729 -13.78 20.49 6.04
C GLN A 729 -13.98 19.28 6.94
N GLN A 730 -14.80 19.43 7.98
CA GLN A 730 -15.03 18.43 9.01
C GLN A 730 -16.27 17.56 8.72
N ASP A 731 -16.20 16.31 9.17
CA ASP A 731 -17.33 15.37 9.22
C ASP A 731 -18.28 15.67 10.41
N THR A 732 -19.32 14.86 10.63
CA THR A 732 -20.26 15.05 11.76
C THR A 732 -19.62 14.87 13.14
N GLN A 733 -18.44 14.25 13.21
CA GLN A 733 -17.67 14.08 14.44
C GLN A 733 -16.68 15.24 14.66
N GLY A 734 -16.74 16.30 13.84
CA GLY A 734 -15.79 17.41 13.91
C GLY A 734 -14.40 17.05 13.39
N ARG A 735 -14.23 15.91 12.69
CA ARG A 735 -12.92 15.45 12.21
C ARG A 735 -12.71 15.86 10.75
N GLY A 736 -11.63 16.60 10.51
CA GLY A 736 -11.18 16.94 9.15
C GLY A 736 -10.22 15.89 8.56
N PRO A 737 -9.78 16.05 7.30
CA PRO A 737 -8.82 15.16 6.64
C PRO A 737 -7.55 14.88 7.46
N LEU A 738 -7.01 15.90 8.15
CA LEU A 738 -5.84 15.76 9.02
C LEU A 738 -6.09 14.83 10.22
N HIS A 739 -7.29 14.84 10.81
CA HIS A 739 -7.66 13.93 11.90
C HIS A 739 -7.71 12.49 11.38
N HIS A 740 -8.40 12.26 10.25
CA HIS A 740 -8.51 10.94 9.63
C HIS A 740 -7.14 10.37 9.24
N ALA A 741 -6.26 11.17 8.64
CA ALA A 741 -4.91 10.74 8.28
C ALA A 741 -4.06 10.40 9.52
N THR A 742 -4.24 11.14 10.60
CA THR A 742 -3.57 10.90 11.89
C THR A 742 -4.05 9.61 12.55
N MET A 743 -5.38 9.38 12.59
CA MET A 743 -5.97 8.16 13.16
C MET A 743 -5.53 6.90 12.40
N LEU A 744 -5.38 6.99 11.08
CA LEU A 744 -4.93 5.88 10.22
C LEU A 744 -3.40 5.72 10.18
N GLY A 745 -2.63 6.64 10.79
CA GLY A 745 -1.17 6.59 10.75
C GLY A 745 -0.54 6.92 9.39
N HIS A 746 -1.26 7.58 8.49
CA HIS A 746 -0.80 7.90 7.14
C HIS A 746 0.12 9.14 7.13
N THR A 747 1.38 8.97 7.55
CA THR A 747 2.38 10.05 7.71
C THR A 747 2.53 10.93 6.46
N GLY A 748 2.53 10.35 5.26
CA GLY A 748 2.61 11.09 4.01
C GLY A 748 1.42 12.02 3.75
N GLN A 749 0.20 11.57 4.08
CA GLN A 749 -1.01 12.38 3.94
C GLN A 749 -1.06 13.51 4.99
N VAL A 750 -0.59 13.24 6.22
CA VAL A 750 -0.41 14.27 7.25
C VAL A 750 0.53 15.37 6.75
N CYS A 751 1.70 15.00 6.23
CA CYS A 751 2.68 15.95 5.67
C CYS A 751 2.06 16.80 4.55
N LEU A 752 1.33 16.17 3.61
CA LEU A 752 0.65 16.87 2.53
C LEU A 752 -0.39 17.88 3.04
N PHE A 753 -1.23 17.49 4.02
CA PHE A 753 -2.26 18.39 4.54
C PHE A 753 -1.69 19.57 5.31
N LEU A 754 -0.64 19.36 6.11
CA LEU A 754 0.06 20.44 6.79
C LEU A 754 0.70 21.43 5.78
N LYS A 755 1.34 20.92 4.72
CA LYS A 755 1.84 21.75 3.61
C LYS A 755 0.74 22.57 2.91
N ARG A 756 -0.51 22.11 2.97
CA ARG A 756 -1.69 22.76 2.37
C ARG A 756 -2.46 23.64 3.35
N GLY A 757 -1.93 23.88 4.55
CA GLY A 757 -2.55 24.75 5.55
C GLY A 757 -3.69 24.09 6.33
N ALA A 758 -3.60 22.78 6.58
CA ALA A 758 -4.52 22.12 7.50
C ALA A 758 -4.39 22.68 8.92
N ASN A 759 -5.53 22.93 9.56
CA ASN A 759 -5.60 23.43 10.93
C ASN A 759 -5.29 22.29 11.91
N GLN A 760 -4.05 22.26 12.40
CA GLN A 760 -3.56 21.32 13.39
C GLN A 760 -4.11 21.54 14.81
N ASN A 761 -4.76 22.68 15.06
CA ASN A 761 -5.36 23.04 16.35
C ASN A 761 -6.87 22.78 16.39
N ALA A 762 -7.47 22.36 15.26
CA ALA A 762 -8.88 21.97 15.25
C ALA A 762 -9.09 20.76 16.17
N ALA A 763 -10.11 20.83 17.03
CA ALA A 763 -10.51 19.74 17.90
C ALA A 763 -11.77 19.07 17.34
N ASP A 764 -11.84 17.75 17.49
CA ASP A 764 -13.05 16.98 17.23
C ASP A 764 -14.08 17.09 18.38
N ILE A 765 -15.20 16.37 18.29
CA ILE A 765 -16.24 16.41 19.32
C ILE A 765 -15.79 15.87 20.69
N ASP A 766 -14.70 15.09 20.73
CA ASP A 766 -14.11 14.55 21.95
C ASP A 766 -12.99 15.47 22.48
N GLU A 767 -12.91 16.70 21.97
CA GLU A 767 -11.87 17.70 22.24
C GLU A 767 -10.45 17.24 21.84
N LYS A 768 -10.33 16.26 20.94
CA LYS A 768 -9.04 15.74 20.50
C LYS A 768 -8.54 16.51 19.29
N THR A 769 -7.33 17.03 19.42
CA THR A 769 -6.57 17.60 18.29
C THR A 769 -5.83 16.48 17.55
N PRO A 770 -5.39 16.69 16.29
CA PRO A 770 -4.49 15.78 15.60
C PRO A 770 -3.25 15.43 16.43
N LEU A 771 -2.69 16.38 17.20
CA LEU A 771 -1.54 16.09 18.06
C LEU A 771 -1.90 15.11 19.19
N THR A 772 -3.05 15.32 19.84
CA THR A 772 -3.55 14.41 20.88
C THR A 772 -3.76 13.00 20.32
N ILE A 773 -4.40 12.88 19.16
CA ILE A 773 -4.64 11.61 18.47
C ILE A 773 -3.31 10.92 18.13
N ALA A 774 -2.32 11.66 17.62
CA ALA A 774 -1.02 11.11 17.26
C ALA A 774 -0.25 10.55 18.47
N VAL A 775 -0.33 11.25 19.62
CA VAL A 775 0.27 10.82 20.89
C VAL A 775 -0.43 9.57 21.43
N GLU A 776 -1.77 9.53 21.42
CA GLU A 776 -2.54 8.37 21.85
C GLU A 776 -2.29 7.13 20.96
N ALA A 777 -2.11 7.35 19.66
CA ALA A 777 -1.75 6.31 18.68
C ALA A 777 -0.26 5.94 18.69
N ALA A 778 0.56 6.59 19.54
CA ALA A 778 2.01 6.43 19.63
C ALA A 778 2.80 6.70 18.32
N ASN A 779 2.24 7.43 17.36
CA ASN A 779 2.88 7.67 16.05
C ASN A 779 3.93 8.80 16.11
N ALA A 780 5.18 8.45 16.45
CA ALA A 780 6.28 9.40 16.68
C ALA A 780 6.59 10.34 15.48
N ASP A 781 6.53 9.83 14.24
CA ASP A 781 6.77 10.64 13.04
C ASP A 781 5.69 11.71 12.85
N ILE A 782 4.42 11.35 13.08
CA ILE A 782 3.29 12.26 12.99
C ILE A 782 3.34 13.31 14.12
N VAL A 783 3.70 12.90 15.34
CA VAL A 783 3.92 13.82 16.46
C VAL A 783 5.02 14.83 16.10
N THR A 784 6.11 14.39 15.48
CA THR A 784 7.21 15.25 15.04
C THR A 784 6.72 16.26 14.00
N LEU A 785 6.03 15.81 12.96
CA LEU A 785 5.48 16.69 11.91
C LEU A 785 4.53 17.76 12.47
N LEU A 786 3.62 17.38 13.37
CA LEU A 786 2.66 18.29 13.99
C LEU A 786 3.34 19.30 14.93
N ARG A 787 4.34 18.89 15.70
CA ARG A 787 5.12 19.81 16.55
C ARG A 787 5.95 20.79 15.73
N LEU A 788 6.57 20.32 14.64
CA LEU A 788 7.33 21.17 13.72
C LEU A 788 6.43 22.19 13.02
N ALA A 789 5.25 21.77 12.53
CA ALA A 789 4.28 22.68 11.93
C ALA A 789 3.77 23.72 12.92
N LYS A 790 3.54 23.33 14.18
CA LYS A 790 3.19 24.28 15.26
C LYS A 790 4.29 25.29 15.53
N MET A 791 5.53 24.83 15.68
CA MET A 791 6.67 25.72 15.91
C MET A 791 6.85 26.71 14.74
N ASN A 792 6.70 26.26 13.50
CA ASN A 792 6.82 27.12 12.32
C ASN A 792 5.72 28.19 12.28
N GLU A 793 4.49 27.83 12.65
CA GLU A 793 3.37 28.77 12.76
C GLU A 793 3.62 29.83 13.84
N GLU A 794 4.10 29.41 15.02
CA GLU A 794 4.46 30.30 16.14
C GLU A 794 5.63 31.24 15.78
N MET A 795 6.66 30.74 15.06
CA MET A 795 7.76 31.56 14.56
C MET A 795 7.29 32.61 13.55
N ARG A 796 6.39 32.23 12.63
CA ARG A 796 5.79 33.14 11.64
C ARG A 796 4.93 34.22 12.31
N GLU A 797 4.21 33.89 13.38
CA GLU A 797 3.43 34.84 14.17
C GLU A 797 4.31 35.79 15.00
N ALA A 798 5.47 35.32 15.46
CA ALA A 798 6.42 36.11 16.26
C ALA A 798 7.28 37.09 15.45
N GLU A 799 7.64 36.77 14.20
CA GLU A 799 8.57 37.58 13.38
C GLU A 799 7.91 38.65 12.50
N GLY A 800 6.58 38.70 12.42
CA GLY A 800 5.84 39.67 11.60
C GLY A 800 6.02 39.48 10.08
N PRO A 801 5.19 40.15 9.25
CA PRO A 801 5.00 39.78 7.82
C PRO A 801 6.18 40.07 6.86
N TYR A 802 7.36 40.45 7.36
CA TYR A 802 8.53 40.84 6.54
C TYR A 802 9.80 40.00 6.77
N SER A 803 9.77 38.96 7.60
CA SER A 803 10.89 38.04 7.81
C SER A 803 10.65 36.70 7.11
N GLN A 804 11.55 36.30 6.20
CA GLN A 804 11.53 35.01 5.48
C GLN A 804 12.66 34.06 5.93
N SER A 805 13.24 34.26 7.12
CA SER A 805 14.46 33.55 7.56
C SER A 805 14.23 32.27 8.36
N GLY A 806 12.99 31.95 8.78
CA GLY A 806 12.66 30.72 9.53
C GLY A 806 12.32 29.49 8.67
N ASP A 807 12.28 29.62 7.34
CA ASP A 807 11.52 28.72 6.46
C ASP A 807 12.35 27.52 5.91
N GLU A 808 13.68 27.63 5.79
CA GLU A 808 14.47 26.62 5.05
C GLU A 808 14.53 25.24 5.75
N THR A 809 14.78 25.17 7.06
CA THR A 809 14.86 23.87 7.78
C THR A 809 13.50 23.17 7.87
N TYR A 810 12.43 23.93 8.10
CA TYR A 810 11.06 23.40 8.07
C TYR A 810 10.74 22.83 6.69
N GLN A 811 11.06 23.59 5.65
CA GLN A 811 10.80 23.22 4.27
C GLN A 811 11.65 22.03 3.81
N ASP A 812 12.89 21.90 4.27
CA ASP A 812 13.78 20.75 3.98
C ASP A 812 13.27 19.47 4.63
N ILE A 813 12.89 19.52 5.92
CA ILE A 813 12.32 18.35 6.62
C ILE A 813 11.03 17.89 5.94
N PHE A 814 10.12 18.84 5.62
CA PHE A 814 8.89 18.50 4.92
C PHE A 814 9.16 17.97 3.51
N GLN A 815 10.17 18.47 2.79
CA GLN A 815 10.60 17.93 1.51
C GLN A 815 11.09 16.47 1.62
N ASP A 816 11.85 16.13 2.67
CA ASP A 816 12.32 14.77 2.89
C ASP A 816 11.17 13.79 3.16
N PHE A 817 10.22 14.17 4.03
CA PHE A 817 9.02 13.36 4.28
C PHE A 817 8.15 13.20 3.04
N THR A 818 8.01 14.26 2.25
CA THR A 818 7.30 14.28 0.97
C THR A 818 7.97 13.32 -0.03
N HIS A 819 9.29 13.39 -0.16
CA HIS A 819 10.05 12.50 -1.05
C HIS A 819 9.97 11.04 -0.61
N MET A 820 10.05 10.76 0.70
CA MET A 820 9.86 9.42 1.25
C MET A 820 8.44 8.91 1.01
N ALA A 821 7.41 9.72 1.27
CA ALA A 821 6.02 9.31 1.07
C ALA A 821 5.67 8.99 -0.39
N SER A 822 6.26 9.73 -1.34
CA SER A 822 6.00 9.53 -2.76
C SER A 822 6.80 8.38 -3.39
N ASN A 823 8.07 8.22 -2.99
CA ASN A 823 9.00 7.29 -3.64
C ASN A 823 9.25 6.00 -2.84
N ASP A 824 9.20 6.05 -1.51
CA ASP A 824 9.48 4.93 -0.61
C ASP A 824 8.44 4.87 0.55
N PRO A 825 7.13 4.76 0.27
CA PRO A 825 6.08 4.87 1.29
C PRO A 825 6.21 3.83 2.42
N ASP A 826 6.79 2.67 2.16
CA ASP A 826 7.02 1.61 3.15
C ASP A 826 7.95 2.04 4.29
N LYS A 827 8.88 2.99 4.03
CA LYS A 827 9.78 3.52 5.08
C LYS A 827 9.03 4.29 6.16
N LEU A 828 7.84 4.79 5.85
CA LEU A 828 6.96 5.50 6.77
C LEU A 828 5.95 4.56 7.45
N ASN A 829 5.80 3.32 6.98
CA ASN A 829 4.88 2.30 7.52
C ASN A 829 5.57 1.38 8.54
N ARG A 830 6.27 1.94 9.52
CA ARG A 830 7.00 1.17 10.56
C ARG A 830 6.09 0.41 11.53
N TYR A 831 4.79 0.68 11.51
CA TYR A 831 3.81 0.12 12.44
C TYR A 831 3.20 -1.22 12.03
N GLN A 832 3.47 -1.73 10.82
CA GLN A 832 2.93 -3.03 10.37
C GLN A 832 3.89 -4.22 10.56
N GLN A 833 5.16 -4.00 10.95
CA GLN A 833 6.12 -5.08 11.21
C GLN A 833 6.18 -5.42 12.71
N TYR A 834 5.14 -6.08 13.22
CA TYR A 834 5.27 -6.89 14.43
C TYR A 834 5.03 -8.35 14.03
N ASP A 835 6.13 -9.08 13.81
CA ASP A 835 6.11 -10.53 13.61
C ASP A 835 5.97 -11.21 14.99
N PRO A 836 4.86 -11.90 15.31
CA PRO A 836 4.70 -12.60 16.58
C PRO A 836 5.54 -13.89 16.67
N GLN A 837 6.29 -14.25 15.63
CA GLN A 837 6.97 -15.54 15.51
C GLN A 837 8.50 -15.44 15.35
N ARG A 838 9.16 -14.59 16.15
CA ARG A 838 10.58 -14.80 16.48
C ARG A 838 10.75 -14.96 18.00
N PRO A 839 11.47 -16.01 18.43
CA PRO A 839 11.56 -16.43 19.83
C PRO A 839 12.19 -15.38 20.75
#